data_AF-A0A1Y2GVW1-F1
#
_entry.id   AF-A0A1Y2GVW1-F1
#
_cell.length_a   1.000
_cell.length_b   1.000
_cell.length_c   1.000
_cell.angle_alpha   90.00
_cell.angle_beta   90.00
_cell.angle_gamma   90.00
#
_symmetry.space_group_name_H-M   'P 1'
#
loop_
_entity.id
_entity.type
_entity.pdbx_description
1 polymer ?
#
loop_
_entity_poly.entity_id
_entity_poly.type
_entity_poly.pdbx_seq_one_letter_code
_entity_poly.pdbx_strand_id
1 'polypeptide(L)'
;MGDPAADLAVQGTNTSSITSKRSLERLGYLQPCHVEGATEKDSPLMLKYVVQKPSRRSPVINRSYYYRTETIRLLVEGWIQECETLGMDNCAVISLGCGFDPTFFRLKLLQERRETRTKLKYIDIDYPTLIMERLYMVRNQEKLFDLLPENPSKDDVAEFVSDTYSCLGVDLRNLNELEKRLEEAGITKKGGQQQTRMPILVVSEVVLAYLEAEESDAVIKFFADFPEATFVLHEQCIPTFDVDEQGNENLHPFALTMFRHFERTMTPLKTLREYMSIEDQRDRFQELGWPNCEIMNMNLMADLLVTPNESDHLRISQLEPFDEYDEQHWIGSYYFTAVASTGPKEGVSVPTRSPDVLRGIGLSAKLQHALFMTETPMDKSSYISIDHKSASASSSQRSIVGSIKWAGEVLFPGLDINRKGHSLTILGDYAYAFGGFGLDASDGLEDQRIFRARSQQTRLATMLRINLQDGTSQMLPRDDDEPAPRMHHSAVSTLNGSTIYMYGGRDGPTKVHNDVWRFTPENGWDPIWRARVNPMSNHRAPSGLFKHTANMMVIDDKEMMVVYGGRNGAGEANETIWAFVIPDNQWVPFMWRSSERQPKYKGIFSHSSVVVKDEDQRNVLLVIGGIHGKDEKVLNSVTRVTMGRTLNIDENTVLHWAEADEISLQEINDNSSAGRSSNSGDHAHVHSLFKPRFGHTSVAVDEDRILVIGGVSSPGLLLWQETVVEIRLKARTFQYLRPSSFRELVMVNHATVLDNSRNRIIGIGGGGTCFGFGAWWDAVGWALKL
;
A
#
# COMPACT_ATOMS: atom_id res chain seq x y z
N MET A 1 0.27 18.36 -34.43
CA MET A 1 0.90 17.07 -34.77
C MET A 1 2.01 16.85 -33.76
N GLY A 2 1.95 15.74 -33.01
CA GLY A 2 2.95 15.42 -31.99
C GLY A 2 4.29 14.98 -32.57
N ASP A 3 5.26 14.75 -31.67
CA ASP A 3 6.57 14.18 -32.00
C ASP A 3 6.42 12.67 -32.31
N PRO A 4 6.69 12.20 -33.55
CA PRO A 4 6.54 10.80 -33.92
C PRO A 4 7.39 9.83 -33.09
N ALA A 5 8.56 10.27 -32.59
CA ALA A 5 9.43 9.43 -31.77
C ALA A 5 8.83 9.21 -30.38
N ALA A 6 8.26 10.27 -29.79
CA ALA A 6 7.54 10.19 -28.52
C ALA A 6 6.26 9.35 -28.65
N ASP A 7 5.49 9.54 -29.74
CA ASP A 7 4.28 8.75 -30.00
C ASP A 7 4.61 7.24 -30.14
N LEU A 8 5.73 6.89 -30.78
CA LEU A 8 6.18 5.49 -30.87
C LEU A 8 6.63 4.92 -29.52
N ALA A 9 7.29 5.72 -28.67
CA ALA A 9 7.65 5.33 -27.32
C ALA A 9 6.40 5.04 -26.46
N VAL A 10 5.36 5.90 -26.58
CA VAL A 10 4.06 5.70 -25.93
C VAL A 10 3.40 4.40 -26.40
N GLN A 11 3.38 4.11 -27.70
CA GLN A 11 2.87 2.84 -28.23
C GLN A 11 3.62 1.61 -27.65
N GLY A 12 4.92 1.73 -27.40
CA GLY A 12 5.73 0.68 -26.76
C GLY A 12 5.30 0.34 -25.33
N THR A 13 4.62 1.24 -24.61
CA THR A 13 4.15 0.99 -23.24
C THR A 13 3.10 -0.12 -23.18
N ASN A 14 2.33 -0.32 -24.26
CA ASN A 14 1.36 -1.41 -24.40
C ASN A 14 2.01 -2.78 -24.15
N THR A 15 3.18 -3.05 -24.73
CA THR A 15 3.89 -4.32 -24.56
C THR A 15 4.20 -4.61 -23.08
N SER A 16 4.59 -3.59 -22.30
CA SER A 16 4.87 -3.73 -20.88
C SER A 16 3.61 -4.10 -20.10
N SER A 17 2.51 -3.37 -20.34
CA SER A 17 1.22 -3.55 -19.67
C SER A 17 0.60 -4.92 -19.95
N ILE A 18 0.48 -5.30 -21.22
CA ILE A 18 -0.15 -6.57 -21.60
C ILE A 18 0.66 -7.78 -21.12
N THR A 19 1.99 -7.67 -21.07
CA THR A 19 2.87 -8.70 -20.50
C THR A 19 2.64 -8.87 -19.01
N SER A 20 2.41 -7.77 -18.27
CA SER A 20 2.08 -7.83 -16.84
C SER A 20 0.70 -8.46 -16.61
N LYS A 21 -0.32 -8.11 -17.42
CA LYS A 21 -1.63 -8.79 -17.41
C LYS A 21 -1.49 -10.30 -17.69
N ARG A 22 -0.67 -10.69 -18.67
CA ARG A 22 -0.37 -12.11 -18.98
C ARG A 22 0.32 -12.85 -17.84
N SER A 23 1.16 -12.18 -17.06
CA SER A 23 1.76 -12.75 -15.84
C SER A 23 0.68 -13.17 -14.84
N LEU A 24 -0.38 -12.35 -14.67
CA LEU A 24 -1.52 -12.65 -13.79
C LEU A 24 -2.28 -13.91 -14.22
N GLU A 25 -2.65 -13.98 -15.50
CA GLU A 25 -3.36 -15.13 -16.08
C GLU A 25 -2.56 -16.43 -15.86
N ARG A 26 -1.24 -16.39 -16.07
CA ARG A 26 -0.37 -17.56 -15.88
C ARG A 26 -0.28 -17.99 -14.42
N LEU A 27 -0.33 -17.04 -13.48
CA LEU A 27 -0.18 -17.30 -12.05
C LEU A 27 -1.52 -17.58 -11.34
N GLY A 28 -2.65 -17.52 -12.04
CA GLY A 28 -3.97 -17.81 -11.46
C GLY A 28 -4.58 -16.67 -10.65
N TYR A 29 -4.10 -15.43 -10.83
CA TYR A 29 -4.68 -14.25 -10.18
C TYR A 29 -6.10 -13.98 -10.67
N LEU A 30 -6.27 -14.01 -11.99
CA LEU A 30 -7.53 -13.71 -12.65
C LEU A 30 -8.44 -14.93 -12.63
N GLN A 31 -9.67 -14.73 -12.17
CA GLN A 31 -10.74 -15.69 -12.42
C GLN A 31 -11.31 -15.48 -13.83
N PRO A 32 -12.00 -16.44 -14.46
CA PRO A 32 -12.44 -16.28 -15.85
C PRO A 32 -13.59 -15.29 -16.08
N CYS A 33 -14.57 -15.25 -15.17
CA CYS A 33 -15.69 -14.30 -15.14
C CYS A 33 -16.23 -14.15 -13.70
N HIS A 34 -16.83 -12.99 -13.37
CA HIS A 34 -17.49 -12.77 -12.07
C HIS A 34 -19.01 -12.95 -12.13
N VAL A 35 -19.53 -13.30 -13.30
CA VAL A 35 -20.93 -13.65 -13.47
C VAL A 35 -21.22 -14.98 -12.77
N GLU A 36 -22.25 -14.98 -11.91
CA GLU A 36 -22.67 -16.16 -11.15
C GLU A 36 -22.94 -17.37 -12.07
N GLY A 37 -22.35 -18.52 -11.72
CA GLY A 37 -22.51 -19.77 -12.46
C GLY A 37 -21.68 -19.92 -13.74
N ALA A 38 -21.01 -18.86 -14.21
CA ALA A 38 -20.15 -18.93 -15.38
C ALA A 38 -18.73 -19.42 -15.01
N THR A 39 -18.11 -20.17 -15.93
CA THR A 39 -16.81 -20.82 -15.72
C THR A 39 -15.76 -20.38 -16.75
N GLU A 40 -14.52 -20.86 -16.63
CA GLU A 40 -13.48 -20.64 -17.65
C GLU A 40 -13.86 -21.16 -19.03
N LYS A 41 -14.74 -22.16 -19.10
CA LYS A 41 -15.23 -22.66 -20.38
C LYS A 41 -16.15 -21.64 -21.06
N ASP A 42 -16.82 -20.80 -20.29
CA ASP A 42 -17.82 -19.85 -20.77
C ASP A 42 -17.19 -18.48 -21.09
N SER A 43 -16.17 -18.08 -20.35
CA SER A 43 -15.44 -16.84 -20.55
C SER A 43 -13.94 -17.04 -20.31
N PRO A 44 -13.23 -17.74 -21.21
CA PRO A 44 -11.82 -18.04 -21.01
C PRO A 44 -10.99 -16.75 -20.99
N LEU A 45 -9.94 -16.76 -20.18
CA LEU A 45 -8.93 -15.71 -20.25
C LEU A 45 -8.26 -15.76 -21.63
N MET A 46 -8.13 -14.59 -22.25
CA MET A 46 -7.69 -14.42 -23.64
C MET A 46 -6.28 -13.85 -23.77
N LEU A 47 -5.63 -13.52 -22.65
CA LEU A 47 -4.32 -12.84 -22.63
C LEU A 47 -3.22 -13.73 -23.26
N LYS A 48 -3.33 -15.05 -23.15
CA LYS A 48 -2.41 -16.01 -23.77
C LYS A 48 -2.39 -15.98 -25.30
N TYR A 49 -3.46 -15.50 -25.92
CA TYR A 49 -3.59 -15.43 -27.37
C TYR A 49 -2.99 -14.15 -27.94
N VAL A 50 -2.86 -13.11 -27.11
CA VAL A 50 -2.20 -11.85 -27.47
C VAL A 50 -0.74 -11.79 -27.02
N VAL A 51 -0.39 -12.50 -25.93
CA VAL A 51 1.00 -12.64 -25.45
C VAL A 51 1.37 -14.12 -25.34
N GLN A 52 1.91 -14.64 -26.44
CA GLN A 52 2.28 -16.06 -26.55
C GLN A 52 3.43 -16.46 -25.62
N LYS A 53 4.42 -15.59 -25.44
CA LYS A 53 5.59 -15.83 -24.57
C LYS A 53 5.41 -15.09 -23.24
N PRO A 54 4.91 -15.75 -22.18
CA PRO A 54 4.69 -15.09 -20.90
C PRO A 54 6.01 -14.75 -20.21
N SER A 55 6.14 -13.53 -19.71
CA SER A 55 7.22 -13.11 -18.80
C SER A 55 6.65 -12.91 -17.39
N ARG A 56 7.28 -13.53 -16.39
CA ARG A 56 6.86 -13.37 -14.99
C ARG A 56 7.29 -11.99 -14.47
N ARG A 57 6.40 -11.29 -13.78
CA ARG A 57 6.71 -10.06 -13.03
C ARG A 57 6.97 -10.35 -11.54
N SER A 58 7.55 -9.39 -10.82
CA SER A 58 7.73 -9.53 -9.37
C SER A 58 6.37 -9.56 -8.65
N PRO A 59 6.27 -10.20 -7.47
CA PRO A 59 5.03 -10.30 -6.72
C PRO A 59 4.30 -8.96 -6.51
N VAL A 60 5.02 -7.89 -6.14
CA VAL A 60 4.43 -6.54 -6.02
C VAL A 60 3.82 -6.00 -7.31
N ILE A 61 4.43 -6.29 -8.47
CA ILE A 61 3.89 -5.89 -9.78
C ILE A 61 2.66 -6.73 -10.09
N ASN A 62 2.69 -8.05 -9.84
CA ASN A 62 1.53 -8.91 -10.08
C ASN A 62 0.33 -8.48 -9.21
N ARG A 63 0.51 -8.27 -7.90
CA ARG A 63 -0.58 -7.81 -7.03
C ARG A 63 -1.14 -6.44 -7.45
N SER A 64 -0.27 -5.49 -7.78
CA SER A 64 -0.71 -4.16 -8.23
C SER A 64 -1.45 -4.22 -9.57
N TYR A 65 -0.95 -5.01 -10.53
CA TYR A 65 -1.64 -5.23 -11.80
C TYR A 65 -2.94 -6.03 -11.61
N TYR A 66 -3.01 -6.91 -10.62
CA TYR A 66 -4.25 -7.60 -10.28
C TYR A 66 -5.32 -6.61 -9.84
N TYR A 67 -5.01 -5.70 -8.91
CA TYR A 67 -5.95 -4.66 -8.49
C TYR A 67 -6.39 -3.79 -9.64
N ARG A 68 -5.46 -3.32 -10.48
CA ARG A 68 -5.74 -2.55 -11.69
C ARG A 68 -6.65 -3.31 -12.67
N THR A 69 -6.26 -4.53 -13.05
CA THR A 69 -6.96 -5.33 -14.07
C THR A 69 -8.35 -5.73 -13.60
N GLU A 70 -8.46 -6.19 -12.35
CA GLU A 70 -9.74 -6.65 -11.81
C GLU A 70 -10.69 -5.48 -11.53
N THR A 71 -10.20 -4.31 -11.11
CA THR A 71 -11.02 -3.11 -10.95
C THR A 71 -11.71 -2.73 -12.26
N ILE A 72 -10.93 -2.59 -13.35
CA ILE A 72 -11.51 -2.26 -14.68
C ILE A 72 -12.50 -3.31 -15.11
N ARG A 73 -12.17 -4.59 -14.91
CA ARG A 73 -13.03 -5.68 -15.31
C ARG A 73 -14.35 -5.73 -14.55
N LEU A 74 -14.34 -5.57 -13.22
CA LEU A 74 -15.53 -5.53 -12.39
C LEU A 74 -16.42 -4.32 -12.73
N LEU A 75 -15.82 -3.18 -13.06
CA LEU A 75 -16.56 -2.00 -13.53
C LEU A 75 -17.20 -2.23 -14.90
N VAL A 76 -16.46 -2.78 -15.88
CA VAL A 76 -17.01 -3.05 -17.22
C VAL A 76 -18.11 -4.11 -17.17
N GLU A 77 -17.87 -5.26 -16.52
CA GLU A 77 -18.87 -6.32 -16.39
C GLU A 77 -20.09 -5.87 -15.58
N GLY A 78 -19.87 -5.18 -14.45
CA GLY A 78 -20.94 -4.64 -13.61
C GLY A 78 -21.81 -3.62 -14.33
N TRP A 79 -21.21 -2.75 -15.15
CA TRP A 79 -21.95 -1.78 -15.95
C TRP A 79 -22.80 -2.44 -17.03
N ILE A 80 -22.28 -3.47 -17.70
CA ILE A 80 -23.05 -4.27 -18.69
C ILE A 80 -24.23 -4.96 -17.98
N GLN A 81 -24.00 -5.58 -16.83
CA GLN A 81 -25.04 -6.23 -16.04
C GLN A 81 -26.11 -5.23 -15.54
N GLU A 82 -25.72 -4.01 -15.19
CA GLU A 82 -26.66 -2.95 -14.83
C GLU A 82 -27.54 -2.58 -16.05
N CYS A 83 -26.96 -2.43 -17.24
CA CYS A 83 -27.74 -2.20 -18.47
C CYS A 83 -28.76 -3.33 -18.74
N GLU A 84 -28.34 -4.59 -18.56
CA GLU A 84 -29.22 -5.76 -18.66
C GLU A 84 -30.37 -5.71 -17.63
N THR A 85 -30.04 -5.38 -16.38
CA THR A 85 -31.01 -5.30 -15.26
C THR A 85 -32.03 -4.18 -15.47
N LEU A 86 -31.60 -3.07 -16.08
CA LEU A 86 -32.46 -1.95 -16.46
C LEU A 86 -33.29 -2.23 -17.72
N GLY A 87 -33.08 -3.37 -18.38
CA GLY A 87 -33.86 -3.80 -19.54
C GLY A 87 -33.53 -3.02 -20.83
N MET A 88 -32.30 -2.54 -20.96
CA MET A 88 -31.85 -1.81 -22.15
C MET A 88 -31.71 -2.75 -23.34
N ASP A 89 -32.20 -2.33 -24.52
CA ASP A 89 -32.11 -3.16 -25.74
C ASP A 89 -30.68 -3.22 -26.29
N ASN A 90 -29.90 -2.17 -26.09
CA ASN A 90 -28.52 -2.07 -26.54
C ASN A 90 -27.66 -1.23 -25.58
N CYS A 91 -26.35 -1.47 -25.59
CA CYS A 91 -25.36 -0.65 -24.90
C CYS A 91 -24.02 -0.75 -25.65
N ALA A 92 -23.12 0.23 -25.44
CA ALA A 92 -21.79 0.21 -26.03
C ALA A 92 -20.67 0.40 -25.01
N VAL A 93 -19.57 -0.32 -25.18
CA VAL A 93 -18.31 -0.11 -24.46
C VAL A 93 -17.26 0.40 -25.45
N ILE A 94 -16.61 1.51 -25.12
CA ILE A 94 -15.59 2.18 -25.93
C ILE A 94 -14.29 2.16 -25.12
N SER A 95 -13.32 1.39 -25.60
CA SER A 95 -11.99 1.23 -25.00
C SER A 95 -11.00 2.16 -25.71
N LEU A 96 -10.65 3.27 -25.05
CA LEU A 96 -9.65 4.23 -25.55
C LEU A 96 -8.26 3.71 -25.23
N GLY A 97 -7.33 3.78 -26.19
CA GLY A 97 -5.97 3.24 -26.06
C GLY A 97 -6.00 1.74 -25.75
N CYS A 98 -6.76 0.98 -26.53
CA CYS A 98 -7.04 -0.43 -26.24
C CYS A 98 -5.81 -1.35 -26.26
N GLY A 99 -4.71 -0.91 -26.90
CA GLY A 99 -3.51 -1.71 -27.08
C GLY A 99 -3.83 -3.11 -27.60
N PHE A 100 -3.34 -4.12 -26.90
CA PHE A 100 -3.63 -5.53 -27.18
C PHE A 100 -4.61 -6.18 -26.18
N ASP A 101 -5.42 -5.38 -25.47
CA ASP A 101 -6.38 -5.92 -24.49
C ASP A 101 -7.45 -6.78 -25.18
N PRO A 102 -7.65 -8.05 -24.79
CA PRO A 102 -8.56 -8.96 -25.48
C PRO A 102 -9.99 -8.99 -24.88
N THR A 103 -10.39 -7.97 -24.10
CA THR A 103 -11.68 -7.95 -23.36
C THR A 103 -12.89 -8.22 -24.24
N PHE A 104 -12.97 -7.66 -25.47
CA PHE A 104 -14.05 -7.93 -26.41
C PHE A 104 -14.29 -9.43 -26.62
N PHE A 105 -13.24 -10.20 -26.95
CA PHE A 105 -13.35 -11.62 -27.29
C PHE A 105 -13.89 -12.44 -26.12
N ARG A 106 -13.53 -12.04 -24.90
CA ARG A 106 -14.00 -12.67 -23.67
C ARG A 106 -15.48 -12.35 -23.41
N LEU A 107 -15.89 -11.09 -23.60
CA LEU A 107 -17.28 -10.66 -23.44
C LEU A 107 -18.20 -11.28 -24.50
N LYS A 108 -17.73 -11.41 -25.75
CA LYS A 108 -18.51 -12.05 -26.83
C LYS A 108 -18.94 -13.47 -26.46
N LEU A 109 -18.00 -14.30 -26.01
CA LEU A 109 -18.30 -15.67 -25.58
C LEU A 109 -19.28 -15.70 -24.41
N LEU A 110 -19.11 -14.78 -23.46
CA LEU A 110 -20.00 -14.69 -22.30
C LEU A 110 -21.44 -14.31 -22.71
N GLN A 111 -21.61 -13.40 -23.66
CA GLN A 111 -22.93 -13.01 -24.16
C GLN A 111 -23.62 -14.12 -24.95
N GLU A 112 -22.89 -14.83 -25.81
CA GLU A 112 -23.42 -15.97 -26.58
C GLU A 112 -23.98 -17.06 -25.65
N ARG A 113 -23.43 -17.19 -24.43
CA ARG A 113 -23.87 -18.16 -23.43
C ARG A 113 -25.07 -17.71 -22.60
N ARG A 114 -25.19 -16.42 -22.29
CA ARG A 114 -26.22 -15.90 -21.38
C ARG A 114 -27.56 -15.61 -22.07
N GLU A 115 -27.63 -15.73 -23.40
CA GLU A 115 -28.82 -15.39 -24.20
C GLU A 115 -29.39 -13.99 -23.81
N THR A 116 -28.50 -13.02 -23.62
CA THR A 116 -28.88 -11.70 -23.10
C THR A 116 -29.74 -10.95 -24.11
N ARG A 117 -30.81 -10.31 -23.61
CA ARG A 117 -31.67 -9.46 -24.45
C ARG A 117 -30.96 -8.18 -24.89
N THR A 118 -30.07 -7.66 -24.05
CA THR A 118 -29.26 -6.47 -24.33
C THR A 118 -28.15 -6.80 -25.33
N LYS A 119 -28.14 -6.10 -26.46
CA LYS A 119 -27.09 -6.21 -27.47
C LYS A 119 -25.90 -5.32 -27.09
N LEU A 120 -24.70 -5.89 -26.99
CA LEU A 120 -23.48 -5.13 -26.71
C LEU A 120 -22.75 -4.81 -28.01
N LYS A 121 -22.39 -3.54 -28.15
CA LYS A 121 -21.42 -3.05 -29.11
C LYS A 121 -20.09 -2.81 -28.37
N TYR A 122 -18.99 -3.36 -28.86
CA TYR A 122 -17.66 -3.08 -28.30
C TYR A 122 -16.81 -2.34 -29.33
N ILE A 123 -16.12 -1.27 -28.93
CA ILE A 123 -15.31 -0.43 -29.80
C ILE A 123 -13.92 -0.29 -29.20
N ASP A 124 -12.92 -0.78 -29.92
CA ASP A 124 -11.51 -0.60 -29.64
C ASP A 124 -10.97 0.58 -30.43
N ILE A 125 -10.29 1.52 -29.76
CA ILE A 125 -9.69 2.70 -30.38
C ILE A 125 -8.23 2.81 -29.94
N ASP A 126 -7.32 2.95 -30.90
CA ASP A 126 -5.90 3.23 -30.65
C ASP A 126 -5.26 3.88 -31.89
N TYR A 127 -3.97 4.19 -31.83
CA TYR A 127 -3.22 4.67 -32.98
C TYR A 127 -3.39 3.74 -34.19
N PRO A 128 -3.51 4.28 -35.42
CA PRO A 128 -3.67 3.47 -36.62
C PRO A 128 -2.61 2.37 -36.76
N THR A 129 -1.35 2.67 -36.45
CA THR A 129 -0.25 1.69 -36.46
C THR A 129 -0.46 0.54 -35.49
N LEU A 130 -0.90 0.83 -34.26
CA LEU A 130 -1.13 -0.20 -33.24
C LEU A 130 -2.37 -1.04 -33.54
N ILE A 131 -3.42 -0.45 -34.12
CA ILE A 131 -4.61 -1.17 -34.59
C ILE A 131 -4.26 -2.13 -35.74
N MET A 132 -3.41 -1.71 -36.69
CA MET A 132 -2.91 -2.60 -37.74
C MET A 132 -2.17 -3.81 -37.15
N GLU A 133 -1.27 -3.59 -36.19
CA GLU A 133 -0.55 -4.67 -35.49
C GLU A 133 -1.50 -5.60 -34.72
N ARG A 134 -2.48 -5.03 -34.00
CA ARG A 134 -3.50 -5.76 -33.27
C ARG A 134 -4.31 -6.67 -34.20
N LEU A 135 -4.78 -6.13 -35.32
CA LEU A 135 -5.60 -6.88 -36.27
C LEU A 135 -4.78 -7.97 -36.97
N TYR A 136 -3.51 -7.71 -37.31
CA TYR A 136 -2.60 -8.73 -37.79
C TYR A 136 -2.47 -9.89 -36.79
N MET A 137 -2.26 -9.58 -35.51
CA MET A 137 -2.18 -10.59 -34.45
C MET A 137 -3.49 -11.39 -34.31
N VAL A 138 -4.64 -10.71 -34.25
CA VAL A 138 -5.97 -11.34 -34.12
C VAL A 138 -6.25 -12.27 -35.31
N ARG A 139 -5.96 -11.84 -36.55
CA ARG A 139 -6.20 -12.65 -37.76
C ARG A 139 -5.29 -13.87 -37.87
N ASN A 140 -4.07 -13.80 -37.33
CA ASN A 140 -3.14 -14.92 -37.28
C ASN A 140 -3.36 -15.87 -36.09
N GLN A 141 -4.26 -15.52 -35.16
CA GLN A 141 -4.55 -16.31 -33.99
C GLN A 141 -5.96 -16.93 -34.08
N GLU A 142 -6.02 -18.19 -34.49
CA GLU A 142 -7.25 -18.94 -34.81
C GLU A 142 -8.39 -18.69 -33.80
N LYS A 143 -8.09 -18.81 -32.49
CA LYS A 143 -9.10 -18.63 -31.44
C LYS A 143 -9.73 -17.24 -31.37
N LEU A 144 -8.98 -16.19 -31.74
CA LEU A 144 -9.47 -14.81 -31.77
C LEU A 144 -10.13 -14.51 -33.12
N PHE A 145 -9.55 -15.02 -34.22
CA PHE A 145 -10.09 -14.88 -35.57
C PHE A 145 -11.51 -15.44 -35.69
N ASP A 146 -11.77 -16.63 -35.13
CA ASP A 146 -13.10 -17.28 -35.14
C ASP A 146 -14.18 -16.46 -34.40
N LEU A 147 -13.75 -15.52 -33.55
CA LEU A 147 -14.61 -14.64 -32.79
C LEU A 147 -14.79 -13.26 -33.43
N LEU A 148 -14.15 -12.97 -34.57
CA LEU A 148 -14.46 -11.76 -35.31
C LEU A 148 -15.89 -11.85 -35.91
N PRO A 149 -16.62 -10.73 -35.99
CA PRO A 149 -17.86 -10.69 -36.76
C PRO A 149 -17.56 -10.85 -38.26
N GLU A 150 -18.45 -11.52 -39.02
CA GLU A 150 -18.43 -11.70 -40.48
C GLU A 150 -17.07 -12.00 -41.17
N ASN A 151 -16.82 -13.29 -41.51
CA ASN A 151 -15.72 -13.87 -42.31
C ASN A 151 -14.77 -12.88 -43.05
N PRO A 152 -13.84 -12.19 -42.34
CA PRO A 152 -12.89 -11.32 -43.00
C PRO A 152 -11.80 -12.17 -43.65
N SER A 153 -11.25 -11.73 -44.79
CA SER A 153 -10.06 -12.37 -45.36
C SER A 153 -8.91 -12.33 -44.34
N LYS A 154 -8.14 -13.42 -44.23
CA LYS A 154 -6.94 -13.46 -43.37
C LYS A 154 -5.87 -12.45 -43.82
N ASP A 155 -5.86 -12.10 -45.10
CA ASP A 155 -4.91 -11.17 -45.71
C ASP A 155 -5.37 -9.71 -45.62
N ASP A 156 -6.60 -9.46 -45.14
CA ASP A 156 -7.08 -8.11 -44.91
C ASP A 156 -6.33 -7.50 -43.71
N VAL A 157 -5.92 -6.24 -43.81
CA VAL A 157 -5.34 -5.45 -42.71
C VAL A 157 -6.22 -4.25 -42.38
N ALA A 158 -7.35 -4.09 -43.06
CA ALA A 158 -8.29 -3.02 -42.82
C ALA A 158 -8.90 -3.13 -41.42
N GLU A 159 -9.21 -1.95 -40.90
CA GLU A 159 -10.00 -1.74 -39.70
C GLU A 159 -11.33 -2.47 -39.78
N PHE A 160 -11.86 -2.81 -38.61
CA PHE A 160 -13.07 -3.62 -38.52
C PHE A 160 -14.24 -2.76 -38.04
N VAL A 161 -15.38 -2.79 -38.72
CA VAL A 161 -16.60 -2.09 -38.32
C VAL A 161 -17.79 -3.00 -38.59
N SER A 162 -18.49 -3.43 -37.53
CA SER A 162 -19.75 -4.21 -37.63
C SER A 162 -20.80 -3.72 -36.63
N ASP A 163 -21.89 -4.46 -36.44
CA ASP A 163 -22.89 -4.15 -35.41
C ASP A 163 -22.46 -4.52 -33.97
N THR A 164 -21.47 -5.41 -33.81
CA THR A 164 -21.08 -5.95 -32.50
C THR A 164 -19.67 -5.58 -32.07
N TYR A 165 -18.77 -5.36 -33.02
CA TYR A 165 -17.37 -5.01 -32.75
C TYR A 165 -16.87 -3.98 -33.76
N SER A 166 -16.16 -2.97 -33.29
CA SER A 166 -15.36 -2.08 -34.14
C SER A 166 -13.94 -1.97 -33.59
N CYS A 167 -12.96 -1.90 -34.47
CA CYS A 167 -11.55 -1.72 -34.16
C CYS A 167 -11.04 -0.58 -35.04
N LEU A 168 -10.85 0.60 -34.46
CA LEU A 168 -10.71 1.89 -35.14
C LEU A 168 -9.33 2.50 -34.88
N GLY A 169 -8.59 2.82 -35.94
CA GLY A 169 -7.32 3.52 -35.89
C GLY A 169 -7.53 5.03 -35.84
N VAL A 170 -7.54 5.61 -34.64
CA VAL A 170 -7.78 7.03 -34.44
C VAL A 170 -6.78 7.59 -33.43
N ASP A 171 -6.10 8.65 -33.84
CA ASP A 171 -5.36 9.52 -32.92
C ASP A 171 -6.38 10.33 -32.10
N LEU A 172 -6.42 10.11 -30.78
CA LEU A 172 -7.38 10.75 -29.87
C LEU A 172 -7.28 12.29 -29.86
N ARG A 173 -6.17 12.87 -30.35
CA ARG A 173 -6.01 14.32 -30.54
C ARG A 173 -6.88 14.86 -31.69
N ASN A 174 -7.36 14.00 -32.59
CA ASN A 174 -8.20 14.37 -33.73
C ASN A 174 -9.67 14.03 -33.46
N LEU A 175 -10.34 14.90 -32.70
CA LEU A 175 -11.74 14.69 -32.29
C LEU A 175 -12.74 14.66 -33.46
N ASN A 176 -12.45 15.35 -34.57
CA ASN A 176 -13.31 15.32 -35.75
C ASN A 176 -13.31 13.93 -36.41
N GLU A 177 -12.12 13.31 -36.51
CA GLU A 177 -12.02 11.94 -37.01
C GLU A 177 -12.61 10.96 -36.00
N LEU A 178 -12.38 11.15 -34.70
CA LEU A 178 -13.03 10.33 -33.66
C LEU A 178 -14.54 10.35 -33.78
N GLU A 179 -15.16 11.53 -33.92
CA GLU A 179 -16.61 11.67 -34.10
C GLU A 179 -17.10 10.92 -35.33
N LYS A 180 -16.48 11.17 -36.49
CA LYS A 180 -16.83 10.52 -37.75
C LYS A 180 -16.74 9.00 -37.65
N ARG A 181 -15.66 8.47 -37.07
CA ARG A 181 -15.42 7.03 -36.96
C ARG A 181 -16.37 6.37 -35.95
N LEU A 182 -16.76 7.08 -34.89
CA LEU A 182 -17.81 6.63 -33.96
C LEU A 182 -19.19 6.59 -34.63
N GLU A 183 -19.53 7.60 -35.44
CA GLU A 183 -20.77 7.63 -36.21
C GLU A 183 -20.85 6.47 -37.21
N GLU A 184 -19.75 6.19 -37.93
CA GLU A 184 -19.63 5.02 -38.82
C GLU A 184 -19.76 3.69 -38.07
N ALA A 185 -19.37 3.65 -36.78
CA ALA A 185 -19.54 2.50 -35.90
C ALA A 185 -20.92 2.45 -35.19
N GLY A 186 -21.84 3.36 -35.53
CA GLY A 186 -23.21 3.40 -35.02
C GLY A 186 -23.39 4.15 -33.69
N ILE A 187 -22.39 4.92 -33.24
CA ILE A 187 -22.43 5.70 -32.00
C ILE A 187 -22.59 7.18 -32.33
N THR A 188 -23.72 7.78 -31.95
CA THR A 188 -24.04 9.18 -32.29
C THR A 188 -24.42 9.98 -31.04
N LYS A 189 -24.10 11.28 -31.04
CA LYS A 189 -24.47 12.21 -29.94
C LYS A 189 -25.96 12.57 -29.93
N LYS A 190 -26.62 12.51 -31.09
CA LYS A 190 -28.02 12.89 -31.28
C LYS A 190 -28.85 11.65 -31.62
N GLY A 191 -29.77 11.28 -30.74
CA GLY A 191 -30.86 10.38 -31.11
C GLY A 191 -31.77 11.09 -32.12
N GLY A 192 -31.95 10.51 -33.31
CA GLY A 192 -33.07 10.91 -34.16
C GLY A 192 -34.39 10.69 -33.42
N GLN A 193 -35.49 11.33 -33.85
CA GLN A 193 -36.82 11.18 -33.22
C GLN A 193 -37.35 9.72 -33.14
N GLN A 194 -36.66 8.76 -33.76
CA GLN A 194 -36.97 7.32 -33.76
C GLN A 194 -35.84 6.42 -33.23
N GLN A 195 -34.69 6.95 -32.81
CA GLN A 195 -33.54 6.13 -32.40
C GLN A 195 -33.52 5.98 -30.87
N THR A 196 -33.62 4.74 -30.38
CA THR A 196 -33.41 4.44 -28.96
C THR A 196 -32.01 4.88 -28.55
N ARG A 197 -31.95 5.66 -27.46
CA ARG A 197 -30.71 6.21 -26.89
C ARG A 197 -29.85 5.05 -26.41
N MET A 198 -28.67 4.86 -27.00
CA MET A 198 -27.72 3.80 -26.62
C MET A 198 -26.79 4.34 -25.53
N PRO A 199 -26.83 3.82 -24.30
CA PRO A 199 -25.89 4.20 -23.26
C PRO A 199 -24.48 3.73 -23.63
N ILE A 200 -23.48 4.53 -23.25
CA ILE A 200 -22.08 4.24 -23.53
C ILE A 200 -21.24 4.20 -22.25
N LEU A 201 -20.32 3.25 -22.18
CA LEU A 201 -19.24 3.19 -21.22
C LEU A 201 -17.93 3.49 -21.93
N VAL A 202 -17.26 4.56 -21.55
CA VAL A 202 -15.93 4.92 -22.04
C VAL A 202 -14.91 4.46 -21.01
N VAL A 203 -13.90 3.71 -21.44
CA VAL A 203 -12.83 3.21 -20.57
C VAL A 203 -11.50 3.75 -21.08
N SER A 204 -10.73 4.36 -20.17
CA SER A 204 -9.35 4.79 -20.39
C SER A 204 -8.46 4.26 -19.27
N GLU A 205 -7.57 3.33 -19.61
CA GLU A 205 -6.71 2.64 -18.64
C GLU A 205 -5.23 2.98 -18.87
N VAL A 206 -4.78 4.09 -18.28
CA VAL A 206 -3.43 4.68 -18.45
C VAL A 206 -3.15 5.05 -19.91
N VAL A 207 -3.95 6.00 -20.42
CA VAL A 207 -3.93 6.41 -21.84
C VAL A 207 -3.86 7.93 -21.94
N LEU A 208 -4.83 8.61 -21.35
CA LEU A 208 -4.93 10.06 -21.40
C LEU A 208 -3.76 10.73 -20.66
N ALA A 209 -3.18 10.06 -19.66
CA ALA A 209 -1.98 10.50 -18.94
C ALA A 209 -0.80 10.88 -19.85
N TYR A 210 -0.71 10.33 -21.07
CA TYR A 210 0.35 10.62 -22.04
C TYR A 210 0.05 11.82 -22.97
N LEU A 211 -1.17 12.36 -22.95
CA LEU A 211 -1.57 13.54 -23.72
C LEU A 211 -1.31 14.83 -22.94
N GLU A 212 -1.13 15.95 -23.64
CA GLU A 212 -1.14 17.26 -22.99
C GLU A 212 -2.50 17.46 -22.29
N ALA A 213 -2.52 18.27 -21.22
CA ALA A 213 -3.72 18.45 -20.40
C ALA A 213 -4.93 18.89 -21.25
N GLU A 214 -4.73 19.85 -22.15
CA GLU A 214 -5.78 20.38 -23.03
C GLU A 214 -6.29 19.34 -24.04
N GLU A 215 -5.40 18.48 -24.54
CA GLU A 215 -5.76 17.38 -25.45
C GLU A 215 -6.58 16.32 -24.72
N SER A 216 -6.16 15.97 -23.50
CA SER A 216 -6.87 15.02 -22.63
C SER A 216 -8.24 15.56 -22.20
N ASP A 217 -8.32 16.84 -21.82
CA ASP A 217 -9.56 17.53 -21.46
C ASP A 217 -10.56 17.54 -22.62
N ALA A 218 -10.05 17.79 -23.83
CA ALA A 218 -10.87 17.79 -25.03
C ALA A 218 -11.52 16.42 -25.28
N VAL A 219 -10.82 15.31 -25.02
CA VAL A 219 -11.37 13.94 -25.09
C VAL A 219 -12.43 13.70 -24.00
N ILE A 220 -12.17 14.08 -22.75
CA ILE A 220 -13.12 13.91 -21.64
C ILE A 220 -14.41 14.70 -21.91
N LYS A 221 -14.27 15.95 -22.35
CA LYS A 221 -15.39 16.83 -22.72
C LYS A 221 -16.16 16.33 -23.93
N PHE A 222 -15.46 15.79 -24.94
CA PHE A 222 -16.09 15.20 -26.12
C PHE A 222 -17.11 14.11 -25.76
N PHE A 223 -16.78 13.26 -24.79
CA PHE A 223 -17.69 12.22 -24.33
C PHE A 223 -18.78 12.71 -23.38
N ALA A 224 -18.62 13.87 -22.74
CA ALA A 224 -19.65 14.49 -21.88
C ALA A 224 -20.89 14.93 -22.67
N ASP A 225 -20.74 15.22 -23.97
CA ASP A 225 -21.85 15.57 -24.86
C ASP A 225 -22.81 14.40 -25.08
N PHE A 226 -22.37 13.16 -24.80
CA PHE A 226 -23.19 11.99 -24.96
C PHE A 226 -24.27 11.93 -23.88
N PRO A 227 -25.53 11.66 -24.26
CA PRO A 227 -26.64 11.80 -23.33
C PRO A 227 -26.63 10.83 -22.12
N GLU A 228 -26.15 9.60 -22.28
CA GLU A 228 -26.12 8.55 -21.25
C GLU A 228 -24.73 7.90 -21.23
N ALA A 229 -23.75 8.69 -20.82
CA ALA A 229 -22.36 8.27 -20.79
C ALA A 229 -21.88 8.01 -19.35
N THR A 230 -21.13 6.92 -19.20
CA THR A 230 -20.28 6.62 -18.04
C THR A 230 -18.82 6.64 -18.50
N PHE A 231 -17.94 7.27 -17.73
CA PHE A 231 -16.51 7.30 -18.00
C PHE A 231 -15.76 6.62 -16.86
N VAL A 232 -14.93 5.63 -17.18
CA VAL A 232 -14.00 4.99 -16.25
C VAL A 232 -12.58 5.38 -16.66
N LEU A 233 -11.90 6.13 -15.81
CA LEU A 233 -10.51 6.54 -16.00
C LEU A 233 -9.65 5.90 -14.91
N HIS A 234 -8.58 5.19 -15.26
CA HIS A 234 -7.60 4.66 -14.31
C HIS A 234 -6.20 5.12 -14.66
N GLU A 235 -5.62 6.02 -13.85
CA GLU A 235 -4.34 6.69 -14.13
C GLU A 235 -3.55 6.97 -12.86
N GLN A 236 -2.34 7.51 -13.02
CA GLN A 236 -1.50 7.95 -11.93
C GLN A 236 -2.03 9.25 -11.32
N CYS A 237 -1.85 9.41 -10.01
CA CYS A 237 -1.98 10.67 -9.29
C CYS A 237 -0.75 10.89 -8.40
N ILE A 238 -0.55 12.13 -7.99
CA ILE A 238 0.37 12.52 -6.94
C ILE A 238 -0.51 12.90 -5.73
N PRO A 239 -0.68 11.99 -4.74
CA PRO A 239 -1.34 12.38 -3.50
C PRO A 239 -0.54 13.51 -2.85
N THR A 240 -1.24 14.47 -2.26
CA THR A 240 -0.59 15.52 -1.47
C THR A 240 0.20 14.88 -0.35
N PHE A 241 1.52 15.04 -0.37
CA PHE A 241 2.39 14.60 0.71
C PHE A 241 2.65 15.74 1.68
N ASP A 242 2.88 16.93 1.13
CA ASP A 242 3.34 18.09 1.86
C ASP A 242 3.17 19.35 1.01
N VAL A 243 2.80 20.46 1.65
CA VAL A 243 2.77 21.80 1.06
C VAL A 243 3.56 22.71 2.00
N ASP A 244 4.53 23.46 1.47
CA ASP A 244 5.30 24.41 2.27
C ASP A 244 4.50 25.65 2.66
N GLU A 245 5.08 26.46 3.54
CA GLU A 245 4.45 27.71 3.99
C GLU A 245 4.25 28.71 2.84
N GLN A 246 4.92 28.51 1.70
CA GLN A 246 4.82 29.32 0.48
C GLN A 246 3.81 28.73 -0.52
N GLY A 247 3.19 27.58 -0.23
CA GLY A 247 2.22 26.91 -1.09
C GLY A 247 2.83 25.95 -2.12
N ASN A 248 4.14 25.67 -2.09
CA ASN A 248 4.76 24.72 -3.01
C ASN A 248 4.61 23.28 -2.50
N GLU A 249 4.28 22.37 -3.42
CA GLU A 249 4.18 20.95 -3.11
C GLU A 249 5.56 20.31 -2.94
N ASN A 250 5.75 19.67 -1.80
CA ASN A 250 6.89 18.82 -1.52
C ASN A 250 6.50 17.38 -1.86
N LEU A 251 7.08 16.87 -2.93
CA LEU A 251 6.75 15.56 -3.46
C LEU A 251 7.36 14.44 -2.61
N HIS A 252 6.55 13.46 -2.23
CA HIS A 252 7.05 12.24 -1.62
C HIS A 252 8.01 11.52 -2.59
N PRO A 253 9.07 10.85 -2.09
CA PRO A 253 10.10 10.28 -2.94
C PRO A 253 9.64 9.32 -4.04
N PHE A 254 8.55 8.60 -3.81
CA PHE A 254 7.92 7.78 -4.84
C PHE A 254 7.54 8.61 -6.09
N ALA A 255 6.92 9.78 -5.93
CA ALA A 255 6.59 10.70 -7.03
C ALA A 255 7.86 11.07 -7.84
N LEU A 256 8.93 11.45 -7.13
CA LEU A 256 10.19 11.87 -7.75
C LEU A 256 10.82 10.73 -8.57
N THR A 257 10.79 9.49 -8.05
CA THR A 257 11.28 8.32 -8.80
C THR A 257 10.42 8.02 -10.02
N MET A 258 9.10 8.15 -9.89
CA MET A 258 8.14 7.91 -10.97
C MET A 258 8.35 8.90 -12.12
N PHE A 259 8.40 10.21 -11.85
CA PHE A 259 8.64 11.22 -12.88
C PHE A 259 9.95 10.95 -13.64
N ARG A 260 11.05 10.71 -12.92
CA ARG A 260 12.35 10.41 -13.53
C ARG A 260 12.32 9.15 -14.38
N HIS A 261 11.57 8.12 -13.99
CA HIS A 261 11.41 6.92 -14.80
C HIS A 261 10.76 7.24 -16.15
N PHE A 262 9.61 7.90 -16.12
CA PHE A 262 8.84 8.23 -17.33
C PHE A 262 9.55 9.24 -18.23
N GLU A 263 10.34 10.16 -17.67
CA GLU A 263 11.23 11.04 -18.44
C GLU A 263 12.33 10.24 -19.15
N ARG A 264 13.00 9.32 -18.45
CA ARG A 264 14.07 8.48 -19.02
C ARG A 264 13.58 7.53 -20.10
N THR A 265 12.34 7.05 -20.02
CA THR A 265 11.72 6.20 -21.04
C THR A 265 11.10 6.98 -22.19
N MET A 266 11.22 8.30 -22.21
CA MET A 266 10.61 9.19 -23.22
C MET A 266 9.08 9.06 -23.33
N THR A 267 8.43 8.75 -22.20
CA THR A 267 6.98 8.60 -22.10
C THR A 267 6.45 9.41 -20.91
N PRO A 268 6.67 10.74 -20.88
CA PRO A 268 6.30 11.57 -19.74
C PRO A 268 4.80 11.50 -19.45
N LEU A 269 4.44 11.53 -18.17
CA LEU A 269 3.05 11.67 -17.71
C LEU A 269 2.67 13.15 -17.79
N LYS A 270 2.15 13.57 -18.94
CA LYS A 270 1.97 14.98 -19.30
C LYS A 270 0.80 15.63 -18.57
N THR A 271 -0.36 14.97 -18.59
CA THR A 271 -1.58 15.44 -17.90
C THR A 271 -1.37 15.58 -16.38
N LEU A 272 -0.50 14.73 -15.80
CA LEU A 272 -0.19 14.74 -14.37
C LEU A 272 0.52 16.03 -13.92
N ARG A 273 1.06 16.83 -14.83
CA ARG A 273 1.68 18.13 -14.50
C ARG A 273 0.65 19.21 -14.16
N GLU A 274 -0.57 19.07 -14.68
CA GLU A 274 -1.68 20.00 -14.45
C GLU A 274 -2.63 19.48 -13.37
N TYR A 275 -2.96 18.19 -13.44
CA TYR A 275 -3.92 17.55 -12.54
C TYR A 275 -3.22 16.48 -11.69
N MET A 276 -2.65 16.91 -10.57
CA MET A 276 -1.80 16.08 -9.70
C MET A 276 -2.64 15.22 -8.75
N SER A 277 -3.59 15.83 -8.05
CA SER A 277 -4.34 15.20 -6.96
C SER A 277 -5.63 14.53 -7.41
N ILE A 278 -6.24 13.73 -6.52
CA ILE A 278 -7.58 13.18 -6.76
C ILE A 278 -8.63 14.31 -6.79
N GLU A 279 -8.41 15.35 -6.00
CA GLU A 279 -9.24 16.56 -5.96
C GLU A 279 -9.20 17.28 -7.30
N ASP A 280 -8.02 17.49 -7.87
CA ASP A 280 -7.85 18.14 -9.19
C ASP A 280 -8.61 17.37 -10.27
N GLN A 281 -8.54 16.03 -10.24
CA GLN A 281 -9.28 15.19 -11.20
C GLN A 281 -10.79 15.29 -11.00
N ARG A 282 -11.28 15.39 -9.76
CA ARG A 282 -12.71 15.54 -9.48
C ARG A 282 -13.23 16.86 -10.03
N ASP A 283 -12.53 17.95 -9.74
CA ASP A 283 -12.88 19.29 -10.21
C ASP A 283 -12.84 19.35 -11.74
N ARG A 284 -11.78 18.78 -12.34
CA ARG A 284 -11.64 18.61 -13.79
C ARG A 284 -12.84 17.92 -14.43
N PHE A 285 -13.28 16.77 -13.92
CA PHE A 285 -14.44 16.07 -14.50
C PHE A 285 -15.72 16.91 -14.39
N GLN A 286 -15.94 17.58 -13.25
CA GLN A 286 -17.10 18.45 -13.06
C GLN A 286 -17.11 19.62 -14.05
N GLU A 287 -15.97 20.31 -14.22
CA GLU A 287 -15.82 21.42 -15.16
C GLU A 287 -15.99 20.99 -16.63
N LEU A 288 -15.61 19.76 -16.97
CA LEU A 288 -15.73 19.19 -18.31
C LEU A 288 -17.10 18.55 -18.60
N GLY A 289 -18.09 18.75 -17.74
CA GLY A 289 -19.49 18.37 -17.99
C GLY A 289 -19.91 17.03 -17.39
N TRP A 290 -19.18 16.51 -16.40
CA TRP A 290 -19.52 15.28 -15.68
C TRP A 290 -19.99 15.59 -14.25
N PRO A 291 -21.29 15.84 -14.03
CA PRO A 291 -21.81 16.30 -12.73
C PRO A 291 -21.67 15.28 -11.61
N ASN A 292 -21.58 13.98 -11.93
CA ASN A 292 -21.35 12.92 -10.95
C ASN A 292 -19.97 12.32 -11.23
N CYS A 293 -19.05 12.40 -10.26
CA CYS A 293 -17.72 11.84 -10.38
C CYS A 293 -17.25 11.32 -9.02
N GLU A 294 -17.10 10.01 -8.92
CA GLU A 294 -16.49 9.35 -7.76
C GLU A 294 -15.08 8.93 -8.11
N ILE A 295 -14.11 9.27 -7.25
CA ILE A 295 -12.70 8.98 -7.48
C ILE A 295 -12.11 8.36 -6.23
N MET A 296 -11.45 7.20 -6.40
CA MET A 296 -10.74 6.53 -5.33
C MET A 296 -9.35 6.13 -5.76
N ASN A 297 -8.42 6.06 -4.81
CA ASN A 297 -7.13 5.44 -5.07
C ASN A 297 -7.25 3.91 -5.19
N MET A 298 -6.21 3.28 -5.72
CA MET A 298 -6.19 1.84 -5.98
C MET A 298 -6.17 0.99 -4.69
N ASN A 299 -5.65 1.50 -3.57
CA ASN A 299 -5.77 0.80 -2.27
C ASN A 299 -7.25 0.64 -1.87
N LEU A 300 -8.02 1.72 -1.93
CA LEU A 300 -9.43 1.71 -1.56
C LEU A 300 -10.26 0.88 -2.54
N MET A 301 -9.94 0.91 -3.84
CA MET A 301 -10.53 0.01 -4.83
C MET A 301 -10.23 -1.47 -4.49
N ALA A 302 -9.00 -1.79 -4.09
CA ALA A 302 -8.64 -3.14 -3.71
C ALA A 302 -9.47 -3.61 -2.50
N ASP A 303 -9.50 -2.82 -1.43
CA ASP A 303 -10.17 -3.16 -0.17
C ASP A 303 -11.70 -3.26 -0.32
N LEU A 304 -12.33 -2.40 -1.14
CA LEU A 304 -13.79 -2.36 -1.23
C LEU A 304 -14.38 -3.22 -2.36
N LEU A 305 -13.63 -3.41 -3.45
CA LEU A 305 -14.13 -4.03 -4.67
C LEU A 305 -13.44 -5.34 -5.02
N VAL A 306 -12.10 -5.39 -4.99
CA VAL A 306 -11.33 -6.52 -5.54
C VAL A 306 -11.11 -7.64 -4.53
N THR A 307 -10.77 -7.31 -3.28
CA THR A 307 -10.58 -8.27 -2.18
C THR A 307 -11.41 -7.85 -0.96
N PRO A 308 -12.76 -7.80 -1.06
CA PRO A 308 -13.61 -7.26 0.01
C PRO A 308 -13.76 -8.17 1.23
N ASN A 309 -13.24 -9.40 1.19
CA ASN A 309 -13.39 -10.39 2.26
C ASN A 309 -12.13 -11.25 2.45
N GLU A 310 -12.05 -11.93 3.60
CA GLU A 310 -10.91 -12.78 3.98
C GLU A 310 -10.62 -13.88 2.95
N SER A 311 -11.63 -14.45 2.30
CA SER A 311 -11.43 -15.54 1.34
C SER A 311 -10.74 -15.08 0.06
N ASP A 312 -11.02 -13.86 -0.40
CA ASP A 312 -10.36 -13.25 -1.55
C ASP A 312 -8.90 -12.92 -1.23
N HIS A 313 -8.63 -12.36 -0.04
CA HIS A 313 -7.27 -12.12 0.44
C HIS A 313 -6.48 -13.43 0.56
N LEU A 314 -7.07 -14.47 1.15
CA LEU A 314 -6.43 -15.77 1.31
C LEU A 314 -6.07 -16.37 -0.04
N ARG A 315 -7.00 -16.37 -1.00
CA ARG A 315 -6.76 -16.87 -2.35
C ARG A 315 -5.56 -16.20 -3.01
N ILE A 316 -5.51 -14.88 -3.00
CA ILE A 316 -4.42 -14.11 -3.61
C ILE A 316 -3.10 -14.32 -2.86
N SER A 317 -3.15 -14.37 -1.52
CA SER A 317 -1.96 -14.55 -0.69
C SER A 317 -1.24 -15.88 -0.90
N GLN A 318 -1.97 -16.91 -1.35
CA GLN A 318 -1.45 -18.26 -1.58
C GLN A 318 -0.82 -18.46 -2.97
N LEU A 319 -1.01 -17.52 -3.91
CA LEU A 319 -0.52 -17.67 -5.29
C LEU A 319 1.00 -17.57 -5.39
N GLU A 320 1.61 -16.69 -4.59
CA GLU A 320 3.06 -16.55 -4.52
C GLU A 320 3.51 -15.89 -3.21
N PRO A 321 4.75 -16.17 -2.75
CA PRO A 321 5.31 -15.50 -1.58
C PRO A 321 5.37 -13.98 -1.77
N PHE A 322 4.89 -13.23 -0.76
CA PHE A 322 4.78 -11.78 -0.83
C PHE A 322 5.18 -11.11 0.50
N ASP A 323 6.02 -10.08 0.41
CA ASP A 323 6.51 -9.32 1.57
C ASP A 323 6.69 -7.81 1.34
N GLU A 324 6.43 -7.33 0.12
CA GLU A 324 6.63 -5.94 -0.34
C GLU A 324 5.39 -5.05 -0.06
N TYR A 325 4.76 -5.22 1.10
CA TYR A 325 3.50 -4.53 1.49
C TYR A 325 3.59 -3.01 1.48
N ASP A 326 4.70 -2.46 1.94
CA ASP A 326 4.98 -1.02 1.94
C ASP A 326 4.99 -0.45 0.52
N GLU A 327 5.65 -1.15 -0.41
CA GLU A 327 5.70 -0.75 -1.81
C GLU A 327 4.30 -0.84 -2.46
N GLN A 328 3.55 -1.92 -2.18
CA GLN A 328 2.19 -2.12 -2.69
C GLN A 328 1.25 -0.99 -2.29
N HIS A 329 1.28 -0.57 -1.03
CA HIS A 329 0.43 0.51 -0.53
C HIS A 329 0.83 1.87 -1.07
N TRP A 330 2.12 2.12 -1.32
CA TRP A 330 2.55 3.29 -2.05
C TRP A 330 2.02 3.28 -3.47
N ILE A 331 2.25 2.21 -4.24
CA ILE A 331 1.72 2.12 -5.61
C ILE A 331 0.20 2.35 -5.60
N GLY A 332 -0.52 1.74 -4.67
CA GLY A 332 -1.96 1.93 -4.55
C GLY A 332 -2.42 3.34 -4.19
N SER A 333 -1.55 4.17 -3.60
CA SER A 333 -1.83 5.59 -3.31
C SER A 333 -1.54 6.51 -4.50
N TYR A 334 -0.71 6.07 -5.45
CA TYR A 334 -0.28 6.84 -6.62
C TYR A 334 -1.04 6.50 -7.90
N TYR A 335 -2.06 5.64 -7.80
CA TYR A 335 -2.95 5.30 -8.89
C TYR A 335 -4.39 5.49 -8.40
N PHE A 336 -5.25 6.02 -9.26
CA PHE A 336 -6.65 6.25 -8.96
C PHE A 336 -7.54 5.62 -10.04
N THR A 337 -8.80 5.42 -9.69
CA THR A 337 -9.87 5.15 -10.63
C THR A 337 -10.99 6.15 -10.41
N ALA A 338 -11.34 6.89 -11.47
CA ALA A 338 -12.53 7.74 -11.52
C ALA A 338 -13.66 7.02 -12.24
N VAL A 339 -14.86 7.11 -11.69
CA VAL A 339 -16.11 6.67 -12.31
C VAL A 339 -17.03 7.87 -12.38
N ALA A 340 -17.17 8.43 -13.58
CA ALA A 340 -17.96 9.62 -13.84
C ALA A 340 -19.21 9.29 -14.66
N SER A 341 -20.29 10.04 -14.47
CA SER A 341 -21.48 9.92 -15.31
C SER A 341 -22.12 11.29 -15.59
N THR A 342 -22.65 11.41 -16.81
CA THR A 342 -23.42 12.59 -17.24
C THR A 342 -24.79 12.69 -16.54
N GLY A 343 -25.27 11.59 -15.95
CA GLY A 343 -26.57 11.51 -15.28
C GLY A 343 -27.76 11.79 -16.21
N PRO A 344 -29.00 11.74 -15.71
CA PRO A 344 -30.14 12.26 -16.44
C PRO A 344 -30.03 13.80 -16.50
N LYS A 345 -30.02 14.39 -17.71
CA LYS A 345 -30.09 15.85 -17.87
C LYS A 345 -31.35 16.41 -17.19
N GLU A 346 -31.19 17.41 -16.32
CA GLU A 346 -32.32 18.09 -15.67
C GLU A 346 -33.36 18.56 -16.72
N GLY A 347 -34.64 18.29 -16.45
CA GLY A 347 -35.76 18.75 -17.28
C GLY A 347 -36.35 17.73 -18.26
N VAL A 348 -35.86 16.49 -18.33
CA VAL A 348 -36.48 15.42 -19.13
C VAL A 348 -37.38 14.54 -18.26
N SER A 349 -38.70 14.63 -18.48
CA SER A 349 -39.75 13.93 -17.71
C SER A 349 -39.90 12.43 -18.01
N VAL A 350 -38.86 11.77 -18.53
CA VAL A 350 -38.90 10.33 -18.86
C VAL A 350 -38.17 9.56 -17.76
N PRO A 351 -38.69 8.42 -17.28
CA PRO A 351 -37.96 7.55 -16.34
C PRO A 351 -36.86 6.77 -17.10
N THR A 352 -35.91 7.45 -17.73
CA THR A 352 -34.70 6.81 -18.25
C THR A 352 -33.73 6.64 -17.09
N ARG A 353 -33.65 5.42 -16.55
CA ARG A 353 -32.65 5.04 -15.55
C ARG A 353 -31.31 4.94 -16.27
N SER A 354 -30.44 5.95 -16.16
CA SER A 354 -29.06 5.85 -16.63
C SER A 354 -28.33 4.77 -15.82
N PRO A 355 -27.42 3.97 -16.43
CA PRO A 355 -26.69 2.95 -15.69
C PRO A 355 -25.78 3.57 -14.62
N ASP A 356 -25.83 3.05 -13.41
CA ASP A 356 -24.95 3.42 -12.29
C ASP A 356 -24.20 2.18 -11.82
N VAL A 357 -22.98 2.00 -12.35
CA VAL A 357 -22.14 0.84 -12.05
C VAL A 357 -21.76 0.75 -10.58
N LEU A 358 -21.52 1.89 -9.90
CA LEU A 358 -21.11 1.89 -8.49
C LEU A 358 -22.23 1.37 -7.60
N ARG A 359 -23.47 1.74 -7.92
CA ARG A 359 -24.65 1.20 -7.25
C ARG A 359 -24.88 -0.26 -7.61
N GLY A 360 -24.80 -0.61 -8.90
CA GLY A 360 -25.04 -1.97 -9.41
C GLY A 360 -24.14 -3.02 -8.78
N ILE A 361 -22.85 -2.69 -8.55
CA ILE A 361 -21.88 -3.58 -7.90
C ILE A 361 -21.83 -3.41 -6.36
N GLY A 362 -22.69 -2.57 -5.79
CA GLY A 362 -22.77 -2.33 -4.34
C GLY A 362 -21.61 -1.52 -3.75
N LEU A 363 -20.81 -0.84 -4.58
CA LEU A 363 -19.67 -0.06 -4.15
C LEU A 363 -20.07 1.27 -3.51
N SER A 364 -21.17 1.91 -3.96
CA SER A 364 -21.62 3.19 -3.37
C SER A 364 -21.89 3.10 -1.87
N ALA A 365 -22.53 2.03 -1.40
CA ALA A 365 -22.82 1.82 0.02
C ALA A 365 -21.53 1.57 0.84
N LYS A 366 -20.58 0.84 0.26
CA LYS A 366 -19.27 0.59 0.87
C LYS A 366 -18.44 1.87 0.97
N LEU A 367 -18.49 2.72 -0.07
CA LEU A 367 -17.82 4.01 -0.10
C LEU A 367 -18.35 4.95 0.97
N GLN A 368 -19.67 5.10 1.09
CA GLN A 368 -20.26 5.92 2.15
C GLN A 368 -19.80 5.49 3.55
N HIS A 369 -19.72 4.18 3.80
CA HIS A 369 -19.21 3.65 5.05
C HIS A 369 -17.69 3.90 5.23
N ALA A 370 -16.89 3.76 4.17
CA ALA A 370 -15.45 4.00 4.20
C ALA A 370 -15.12 5.48 4.40
N LEU A 371 -15.80 6.39 3.70
CA LEU A 371 -15.64 7.83 3.84
C LEU A 371 -16.05 8.29 5.24
N PHE A 372 -17.16 7.78 5.78
CA PHE A 372 -17.52 8.04 7.19
C PHE A 372 -16.42 7.66 8.19
N MET A 373 -15.64 6.61 7.89
CA MET A 373 -14.55 6.12 8.74
C MET A 373 -13.20 6.80 8.48
N THR A 374 -13.01 7.47 7.34
CA THR A 374 -11.72 8.03 6.89
C THR A 374 -11.72 9.55 6.73
N GLU A 375 -12.87 10.16 6.44
CA GLU A 375 -13.13 11.60 6.33
C GLU A 375 -13.75 12.16 7.61
N THR A 376 -13.22 11.81 8.78
CA THR A 376 -13.23 12.83 9.83
C THR A 376 -12.08 13.75 9.46
N PRO A 377 -12.31 14.96 8.90
CA PRO A 377 -11.22 15.88 8.63
C PRO A 377 -10.51 16.09 9.96
N MET A 378 -9.32 15.48 10.10
CA MET A 378 -8.50 15.74 11.26
C MET A 378 -8.19 17.21 11.21
N ASP A 379 -8.63 17.92 12.25
CA ASP A 379 -8.45 19.35 12.34
C ASP A 379 -6.96 19.62 12.33
N LYS A 380 -6.41 20.02 11.18
CA LYS A 380 -4.97 20.28 11.05
C LYS A 380 -4.52 21.40 12.00
N SER A 381 -5.43 22.13 12.65
CA SER A 381 -5.08 23.05 13.74
C SER A 381 -4.74 22.34 15.07
N SER A 382 -5.14 21.07 15.28
CA SER A 382 -4.84 20.26 16.47
C SER A 382 -3.39 19.75 16.50
N TYR A 383 -2.71 19.70 15.36
CA TYR A 383 -1.37 19.16 15.27
C TYR A 383 -0.35 20.20 15.77
N ILE A 384 0.55 19.75 16.63
CA ILE A 384 1.45 20.66 17.34
C ILE A 384 2.78 20.78 16.58
N SER A 385 3.08 21.99 16.10
CA SER A 385 4.44 22.33 15.67
C SER A 385 5.34 22.48 16.89
N ILE A 386 6.57 22.01 16.71
CA ILE A 386 7.52 21.83 17.79
C ILE A 386 8.91 22.38 17.46
N ASP A 387 9.05 23.05 16.31
CA ASP A 387 10.32 23.57 15.80
C ASP A 387 10.83 24.82 16.56
N HIS A 388 9.96 25.52 17.30
CA HIS A 388 10.31 26.79 17.93
C HIS A 388 10.69 26.66 19.42
N LYS A 389 11.97 26.95 19.72
CA LYS A 389 12.37 27.46 21.04
C LYS A 389 11.62 28.79 21.27
N SER A 390 10.82 28.88 22.34
CA SER A 390 10.04 30.05 22.80
C SER A 390 8.59 30.19 22.30
N ALA A 391 7.70 29.31 22.75
CA ALA A 391 6.40 29.80 23.17
C ALA A 391 6.59 30.40 24.57
N SER A 392 6.65 31.73 24.67
CA SER A 392 6.43 32.40 25.95
C SER A 392 5.10 31.89 26.50
N ALA A 393 5.13 31.27 27.69
CA ALA A 393 3.95 30.82 28.40
C ALA A 393 3.03 32.02 28.72
N SER A 394 2.20 32.42 27.76
CA SER A 394 1.03 33.26 28.04
C SER A 394 -0.13 32.33 28.37
N SER A 395 -0.31 32.14 29.68
CA SER A 395 -1.53 31.77 30.40
C SER A 395 -2.79 31.44 29.57
N SER A 396 -2.92 30.18 29.15
CA SER A 396 -4.16 29.36 29.16
C SER A 396 -3.99 28.04 28.40
N GLN A 397 -2.91 27.86 27.63
CA GLN A 397 -2.53 26.56 27.06
C GLN A 397 -2.01 25.65 28.18
N ARG A 398 -2.76 24.61 28.54
CA ARG A 398 -2.23 23.47 29.30
C ARG A 398 -1.14 22.84 28.45
N SER A 399 0.11 23.23 28.65
CA SER A 399 1.26 22.76 27.88
C SER A 399 1.51 21.27 28.16
N ILE A 400 0.95 20.39 27.33
CA ILE A 400 1.12 18.93 27.39
C ILE A 400 2.47 18.49 26.79
N VAL A 401 3.15 19.39 26.05
CA VAL A 401 4.52 19.20 25.56
C VAL A 401 5.52 19.56 26.66
N GLY A 402 5.70 18.66 27.62
CA GLY A 402 6.81 18.73 28.57
C GLY A 402 8.14 18.34 27.89
N SER A 403 9.16 19.18 28.07
CA SER A 403 10.61 18.95 27.88
C SER A 403 11.20 18.57 26.52
N ILE A 404 10.43 18.07 25.54
CA ILE A 404 11.00 17.63 24.25
C ILE A 404 11.60 18.83 23.49
N LYS A 405 12.93 18.84 23.32
CA LYS A 405 13.69 19.78 22.49
C LYS A 405 14.06 19.11 21.17
N TRP A 406 13.69 19.74 20.06
CA TRP A 406 13.89 19.14 18.73
C TRP A 406 15.33 19.22 18.26
N ALA A 407 15.74 18.26 17.44
CA ALA A 407 17.05 18.29 16.80
C ALA A 407 17.05 19.30 15.67
N GLY A 408 17.70 20.43 15.95
CA GLY A 408 18.26 21.31 14.91
C GLY A 408 19.73 21.03 14.62
N GLU A 409 20.29 19.94 15.17
CA GLU A 409 21.71 19.59 15.01
C GLU A 409 21.82 18.25 14.28
N VAL A 410 22.58 18.21 13.18
CA VAL A 410 23.01 16.98 12.52
C VAL A 410 23.90 16.23 13.51
N LEU A 411 23.33 15.29 14.26
CA LEU A 411 24.05 14.55 15.31
C LEU A 411 25.03 13.52 14.75
N PHE A 412 24.88 13.14 13.48
CA PHE A 412 25.71 12.15 12.79
C PHE A 412 26.18 12.68 11.42
N PRO A 413 27.06 13.70 11.38
CA PRO A 413 27.55 14.23 10.11
C PRO A 413 28.32 13.15 9.34
N GLY A 414 27.92 12.88 8.09
CA GLY A 414 28.57 11.91 7.21
C GLY A 414 28.19 10.43 7.44
N LEU A 415 27.17 10.16 8.26
CA LEU A 415 26.63 8.81 8.45
C LEU A 415 25.64 8.48 7.33
N ASP A 416 26.12 7.83 6.25
CA ASP A 416 25.28 7.36 5.15
C ASP A 416 24.63 6.01 5.47
N ILE A 417 23.31 6.02 5.72
CA ILE A 417 22.54 4.80 6.05
C ILE A 417 21.55 4.49 4.94
N ASN A 418 21.98 3.62 4.03
CA ASN A 418 21.18 3.20 2.88
C ASN A 418 20.55 1.83 3.11
N ARG A 419 19.76 1.66 4.18
CA ARG A 419 19.12 0.37 4.53
C ARG A 419 17.77 0.51 5.21
N LYS A 420 16.91 -0.48 5.01
CA LYS A 420 15.62 -0.65 5.72
C LYS A 420 15.45 -2.06 6.30
N GLY A 421 14.59 -2.22 7.29
CA GLY A 421 14.31 -3.50 7.94
C GLY A 421 15.50 -4.08 8.71
N HIS A 422 16.39 -3.22 9.21
CA HIS A 422 17.49 -3.57 10.11
C HIS A 422 17.04 -3.41 11.57
N SER A 423 17.83 -3.90 12.52
CA SER A 423 17.63 -3.64 13.95
C SER A 423 18.62 -2.58 14.46
N LEU A 424 18.26 -1.88 15.55
CA LEU A 424 19.09 -0.89 16.22
C LEU A 424 19.01 -1.12 17.74
N THR A 425 20.16 -1.20 18.40
CA THR A 425 20.26 -1.40 19.86
C THR A 425 21.39 -0.56 20.44
N ILE A 426 21.35 -0.25 21.75
CA ILE A 426 22.41 0.51 22.43
C ILE A 426 23.13 -0.40 23.43
N LEU A 427 24.46 -0.36 23.43
CA LEU A 427 25.31 -0.89 24.49
C LEU A 427 26.30 0.20 24.92
N GLY A 428 26.16 0.69 26.15
CA GLY A 428 26.96 1.80 26.67
C GLY A 428 26.85 3.06 25.81
N ASP A 429 27.97 3.52 25.27
CA ASP A 429 28.09 4.73 24.46
C ASP A 429 27.96 4.50 22.95
N TYR A 430 27.57 3.30 22.55
CA TYR A 430 27.49 2.92 21.14
C TYR A 430 26.11 2.39 20.79
N ALA A 431 25.63 2.77 19.61
CA ALA A 431 24.51 2.10 18.95
C ALA A 431 25.03 1.09 17.91
N TYR A 432 24.34 -0.04 17.81
CA TYR A 432 24.67 -1.15 16.93
C TYR A 432 23.51 -1.41 16.00
N ALA A 433 23.76 -1.29 14.69
CA ALA A 433 22.79 -1.56 13.64
C ALA A 433 23.21 -2.80 12.84
N PHE A 434 22.34 -3.81 12.78
CA PHE A 434 22.65 -5.07 12.09
C PHE A 434 21.68 -5.35 10.95
N GLY A 435 22.23 -5.85 9.84
CA GLY A 435 21.49 -6.38 8.71
C GLY A 435 20.62 -5.35 7.98
N GLY A 436 19.48 -5.78 7.49
CA GLY A 436 18.55 -4.99 6.66
C GLY A 436 18.66 -5.30 5.17
N PHE A 437 17.95 -4.53 4.37
CA PHE A 437 18.01 -4.55 2.91
C PHE A 437 18.42 -3.17 2.41
N GLY A 438 19.41 -3.13 1.51
CA GLY A 438 19.94 -1.88 0.99
C GLY A 438 21.34 -2.02 0.41
N LEU A 439 22.18 -1.04 0.67
CA LEU A 439 23.56 -0.93 0.17
C LEU A 439 24.55 -0.97 1.32
N ASP A 440 25.72 -1.57 1.11
CA ASP A 440 26.82 -1.47 2.05
C ASP A 440 27.55 -0.12 1.88
N ALA A 441 28.01 0.45 3.00
CA ALA A 441 28.63 1.78 3.05
C ALA A 441 29.94 1.90 2.24
N SER A 442 30.52 0.78 1.79
CA SER A 442 31.74 0.75 0.95
C SER A 442 31.54 1.25 -0.48
N ASP A 443 30.30 1.46 -0.93
CA ASP A 443 29.98 1.89 -2.30
C ASP A 443 30.16 3.41 -2.55
N GLY A 444 30.84 4.09 -1.62
CA GLY A 444 31.74 5.24 -1.83
C GLY A 444 31.38 6.27 -2.90
N LEU A 445 30.17 6.83 -2.87
CA LEU A 445 29.81 7.96 -3.73
C LEU A 445 29.12 9.04 -2.91
N GLU A 446 29.74 10.22 -2.91
CA GLU A 446 29.29 11.46 -2.31
C GLU A 446 28.06 11.98 -3.05
N ASP A 447 26.86 11.58 -2.63
CA ASP A 447 25.67 12.40 -2.84
C ASP A 447 24.59 12.08 -1.80
N GLN A 448 24.02 13.11 -1.18
CA GLN A 448 22.95 12.94 -0.19
C GLN A 448 21.67 12.53 -0.93
N ARG A 449 21.10 11.36 -0.59
CA ARG A 449 19.89 10.75 -1.21
C ARG A 449 20.14 10.11 -2.58
N ILE A 450 20.78 8.94 -2.57
CA ILE A 450 21.25 8.28 -3.79
C ILE A 450 20.14 7.44 -4.45
N PHE A 451 19.82 7.75 -5.71
CA PHE A 451 18.96 6.95 -6.57
C PHE A 451 19.77 5.81 -7.17
N ARG A 452 19.50 4.56 -6.75
CA ARG A 452 20.23 3.39 -7.27
C ARG A 452 19.32 2.35 -7.92
N ALA A 453 19.87 1.65 -8.90
CA ALA A 453 19.21 0.54 -9.58
C ALA A 453 18.99 -0.63 -8.62
N ARG A 454 17.90 -1.39 -8.82
CA ARG A 454 17.54 -2.56 -8.00
C ARG A 454 18.64 -3.62 -7.92
N SER A 455 19.45 -3.75 -8.97
CA SER A 455 20.52 -4.77 -9.08
C SER A 455 21.65 -4.60 -8.07
N GLN A 456 21.79 -3.43 -7.44
CA GLN A 456 22.86 -3.16 -6.47
C GLN A 456 22.43 -3.43 -5.01
N GLN A 457 21.15 -3.67 -4.76
CA GLN A 457 20.60 -3.78 -3.41
C GLN A 457 20.57 -5.23 -2.94
N THR A 458 21.05 -5.49 -1.72
CA THR A 458 21.14 -6.84 -1.16
C THR A 458 20.59 -6.89 0.26
N ARG A 459 20.39 -8.10 0.79
CA ARG A 459 20.24 -8.28 2.24
C ARG A 459 21.63 -8.20 2.84
N LEU A 460 21.75 -7.46 3.93
CA LEU A 460 23.02 -7.17 4.57
C LEU A 460 23.24 -8.11 5.75
N ALA A 461 24.50 -8.45 6.01
CA ALA A 461 24.97 -9.12 7.22
C ALA A 461 25.93 -8.21 8.02
N THR A 462 25.95 -6.92 7.70
CA THR A 462 26.93 -5.99 8.23
C THR A 462 26.47 -5.41 9.57
N MET A 463 27.39 -5.34 10.53
CA MET A 463 27.21 -4.73 11.85
C MET A 463 27.87 -3.34 11.86
N LEU A 464 27.06 -2.30 11.91
CA LEU A 464 27.49 -0.91 12.00
C LEU A 464 27.49 -0.47 13.47
N ARG A 465 28.63 0.01 13.96
CA ARG A 465 28.76 0.62 15.28
C ARG A 465 28.80 2.13 15.13
N ILE A 466 27.95 2.85 15.88
CA ILE A 466 27.83 4.31 15.86
C ILE A 466 28.16 4.82 17.26
N ASN A 467 29.14 5.71 17.36
CA ASN A 467 29.48 6.41 18.60
C ASN A 467 28.43 7.47 18.89
N LEU A 468 27.78 7.36 20.04
CA LEU A 468 26.69 8.24 20.45
C LEU A 468 27.18 9.62 20.93
N GLN A 469 28.47 9.79 21.19
CA GLN A 469 29.03 11.06 21.66
C GLN A 469 29.38 12.01 20.51
N ASP A 470 30.10 11.51 19.51
CA ASP A 470 30.66 12.31 18.40
C ASP A 470 30.04 11.98 17.03
N GLY A 471 29.18 10.96 16.96
CA GLY A 471 28.47 10.55 15.76
C GLY A 471 29.31 9.75 14.76
N THR A 472 30.58 9.45 15.08
CA THR A 472 31.43 8.63 14.22
C THR A 472 30.88 7.22 14.09
N SER A 473 31.07 6.61 12.93
CA SER A 473 30.59 5.25 12.68
C SER A 473 31.68 4.37 12.08
N GLN A 474 31.58 3.07 12.35
CA GLN A 474 32.51 2.07 11.87
C GLN A 474 31.78 0.77 11.56
N MET A 475 32.06 0.21 10.39
CA MET A 475 31.68 -1.16 10.10
C MET A 475 32.58 -2.12 10.87
N LEU A 476 31.98 -3.01 11.68
CA LEU A 476 32.76 -4.01 12.39
C LEU A 476 33.24 -5.10 11.41
N PRO A 477 34.44 -5.68 11.64
CA PRO A 477 34.93 -6.82 10.88
C PRO A 477 33.94 -7.99 10.92
N ARG A 478 33.97 -8.82 9.87
CA ARG A 478 33.17 -10.03 9.80
C ARG A 478 34.02 -11.27 10.02
N ASP A 479 33.52 -12.17 10.83
CA ASP A 479 34.04 -13.54 11.00
C ASP A 479 33.29 -14.56 10.13
N ASP A 480 33.87 -15.76 9.97
CA ASP A 480 33.32 -16.83 9.12
C ASP A 480 32.02 -17.45 9.68
N ASP A 481 31.75 -17.36 10.99
CA ASP A 481 30.58 -17.98 11.66
C ASP A 481 29.70 -16.94 12.36
N GLU A 482 29.09 -16.08 11.54
CA GLU A 482 28.20 -14.98 11.91
C GLU A 482 26.76 -15.18 11.38
N PRO A 483 25.78 -14.37 11.83
CA PRO A 483 24.45 -14.45 11.25
C PRO A 483 24.44 -14.17 9.75
N ALA A 484 23.75 -15.05 9.01
CA ALA A 484 23.52 -14.87 7.57
C ALA A 484 22.84 -13.51 7.26
N PRO A 485 23.06 -12.96 6.05
CA PRO A 485 22.44 -11.71 5.64
C PRO A 485 20.93 -11.76 5.76
N ARG A 486 20.31 -10.77 6.43
CA ARG A 486 18.89 -10.86 6.77
C ARG A 486 18.24 -9.50 6.99
N MET A 487 16.94 -9.42 6.77
CA MET A 487 16.10 -8.25 7.08
C MET A 487 14.86 -8.65 7.88
N HIS A 488 14.24 -7.66 8.54
CA HIS A 488 13.07 -7.79 9.39
C HIS A 488 13.22 -8.85 10.51
N HIS A 489 14.45 -9.00 11.00
CA HIS A 489 14.72 -9.62 12.30
C HIS A 489 14.46 -8.58 13.40
N SER A 490 14.51 -9.01 14.65
CA SER A 490 14.49 -8.11 15.81
C SER A 490 15.68 -8.40 16.71
N ALA A 491 16.13 -7.36 17.41
CA ALA A 491 17.22 -7.45 18.36
C ALA A 491 16.90 -6.65 19.62
N VAL A 492 17.36 -7.14 20.76
CA VAL A 492 17.17 -6.52 22.08
C VAL A 492 18.50 -6.55 22.85
N SER A 493 18.75 -5.53 23.65
CA SER A 493 19.85 -5.53 24.61
C SER A 493 19.38 -6.08 25.96
N THR A 494 20.30 -6.68 26.71
CA THR A 494 20.07 -6.99 28.13
C THR A 494 19.86 -5.72 28.95
N LEU A 495 19.18 -5.83 30.09
CA LEU A 495 18.87 -4.70 30.96
C LEU A 495 20.13 -4.02 31.52
N ASN A 496 21.22 -4.76 31.67
CA ASN A 496 22.52 -4.22 32.07
C ASN A 496 23.30 -3.58 30.90
N GLY A 497 22.78 -3.63 29.67
CA GLY A 497 23.39 -3.06 28.48
C GLY A 497 24.70 -3.72 28.04
N SER A 498 24.93 -5.00 28.36
CA SER A 498 26.18 -5.70 28.02
C SER A 498 26.09 -6.57 26.76
N THR A 499 24.90 -7.05 26.41
CA THR A 499 24.73 -8.11 25.42
C THR A 499 23.55 -7.84 24.51
N ILE A 500 23.70 -8.09 23.20
CA ILE A 500 22.60 -8.06 22.23
C ILE A 500 22.15 -9.49 21.94
N TYR A 501 20.85 -9.71 21.94
CA TYR A 501 20.21 -10.93 21.45
C TYR A 501 19.41 -10.60 20.19
N MET A 502 19.57 -11.41 19.15
CA MET A 502 18.86 -11.26 17.89
C MET A 502 18.11 -12.53 17.54
N TYR A 503 16.90 -12.39 17.00
CA TYR A 503 16.09 -13.52 16.55
C TYR A 503 15.43 -13.28 15.19
N GLY A 504 15.47 -14.33 14.37
CA GLY A 504 14.70 -14.45 13.15
C GLY A 504 15.18 -13.58 11.99
N GLY A 505 14.24 -13.05 11.23
CA GLY A 505 14.44 -12.36 9.96
C GLY A 505 14.46 -13.31 8.77
N ARG A 506 14.72 -12.77 7.59
CA ARG A 506 14.73 -13.54 6.34
C ARG A 506 15.80 -13.05 5.37
N ASP A 507 16.24 -13.92 4.48
CA ASP A 507 17.12 -13.60 3.35
C ASP A 507 16.43 -13.75 1.97
N GLY A 508 15.23 -14.35 1.96
CA GLY A 508 14.30 -14.45 0.84
C GLY A 508 12.87 -14.61 1.35
N PRO A 509 11.84 -14.51 0.49
CA PRO A 509 10.44 -14.57 0.93
C PRO A 509 10.06 -15.87 1.68
N THR A 510 10.70 -17.00 1.33
CA THR A 510 10.45 -18.31 1.97
C THR A 510 11.61 -18.78 2.85
N LYS A 511 12.76 -18.12 2.79
CA LYS A 511 13.95 -18.48 3.56
C LYS A 511 14.03 -17.58 4.79
N VAL A 512 13.30 -18.04 5.80
CA VAL A 512 13.11 -17.37 7.09
C VAL A 512 13.98 -18.07 8.13
N HIS A 513 14.67 -17.28 8.94
CA HIS A 513 15.57 -17.76 9.98
C HIS A 513 14.81 -17.98 11.28
N ASN A 514 15.22 -19.00 12.04
CA ASN A 514 14.69 -19.32 13.36
C ASN A 514 15.81 -19.39 14.42
N ASP A 515 17.01 -18.94 14.10
CA ASP A 515 18.16 -18.95 14.99
C ASP A 515 18.14 -17.75 15.95
N VAL A 516 18.71 -17.95 17.14
CA VAL A 516 18.98 -16.89 18.12
C VAL A 516 20.48 -16.65 18.16
N TRP A 517 20.88 -15.40 18.01
CA TRP A 517 22.28 -14.99 18.09
C TRP A 517 22.52 -14.11 19.30
N ARG A 518 23.73 -14.23 19.85
CA ARG A 518 24.23 -13.39 20.94
C ARG A 518 25.45 -12.63 20.47
N PHE A 519 25.49 -11.33 20.74
CA PHE A 519 26.60 -10.44 20.43
C PHE A 519 27.09 -9.72 21.68
N THR A 520 28.41 -9.60 21.81
CA THR A 520 29.08 -8.76 22.82
C THR A 520 30.14 -7.88 22.14
N PRO A 521 30.34 -6.62 22.55
CA PRO A 521 31.36 -5.75 21.95
C PRO A 521 32.77 -6.34 21.97
N GLU A 522 33.11 -7.13 22.99
CA GLU A 522 34.44 -7.68 23.19
C GLU A 522 34.73 -8.90 22.31
N ASN A 523 33.72 -9.75 22.07
CA ASN A 523 33.90 -11.05 21.41
C ASN A 523 33.15 -11.18 20.08
N GLY A 524 32.38 -10.18 19.66
CA GLY A 524 31.53 -10.27 18.47
C GLY A 524 30.35 -11.23 18.66
N TRP A 525 29.94 -11.88 17.57
CA TRP A 525 28.89 -12.90 17.55
C TRP A 525 29.38 -14.22 18.16
N ASP A 526 28.54 -14.89 18.96
CA ASP A 526 28.90 -16.18 19.58
C ASP A 526 28.21 -17.37 18.88
N PRO A 527 28.91 -18.08 17.97
CA PRO A 527 28.36 -19.23 17.27
C PRO A 527 28.22 -20.48 18.13
N ILE A 528 29.10 -20.67 19.13
CA ILE A 528 29.07 -21.83 20.05
C ILE A 528 27.82 -21.74 20.92
N TRP A 529 27.52 -20.55 21.44
CA TRP A 529 26.31 -20.30 22.20
C TRP A 529 25.07 -20.52 21.34
N ARG A 530 25.02 -19.96 20.13
CA ARG A 530 23.92 -20.18 19.18
C ARG A 530 23.65 -21.66 18.96
N ALA A 531 24.69 -22.46 18.70
CA ALA A 531 24.54 -23.89 18.41
C ALA A 531 23.85 -24.65 19.54
N ARG A 532 24.06 -24.26 20.80
CA ARG A 532 23.42 -24.88 21.98
C ARG A 532 21.93 -24.53 22.11
N VAL A 533 21.53 -23.38 21.60
CA VAL A 533 20.16 -22.85 21.76
C VAL A 533 19.38 -22.87 20.44
N ASN A 534 19.98 -23.41 19.38
CA ASN A 534 19.41 -23.42 18.04
C ASN A 534 18.05 -24.13 18.05
N PRO A 535 16.94 -23.41 17.77
CA PRO A 535 15.59 -23.97 17.79
C PRO A 535 15.37 -25.18 16.89
N MET A 536 16.21 -25.38 15.85
CA MET A 536 16.09 -26.56 14.98
C MET A 536 16.25 -27.90 15.73
N SER A 537 16.86 -27.92 16.92
CA SER A 537 17.07 -29.16 17.67
C SER A 537 15.95 -29.50 18.66
N ASN A 538 15.00 -28.60 18.90
CA ASN A 538 13.99 -28.77 19.95
C ASN A 538 12.61 -28.33 19.42
N HIS A 539 11.64 -29.26 19.29
CA HIS A 539 10.29 -28.98 18.79
C HIS A 539 9.43 -28.05 19.69
N ARG A 540 10.03 -27.38 20.70
CA ARG A 540 9.39 -26.44 21.65
C ARG A 540 9.87 -25.00 21.44
N ALA A 541 10.02 -24.56 20.20
CA ALA A 541 10.51 -23.23 19.87
C ALA A 541 9.73 -22.66 18.67
N PRO A 542 9.71 -21.32 18.50
CA PRO A 542 9.05 -20.71 17.36
C PRO A 542 9.67 -21.16 16.04
N SER A 543 8.84 -21.31 15.00
CA SER A 543 9.29 -21.40 13.61
C SER A 543 10.02 -20.12 13.21
N GLY A 544 10.70 -20.10 12.07
CA GLY A 544 11.36 -18.86 11.64
C GLY A 544 10.35 -17.75 11.44
N LEU A 545 10.60 -16.57 12.01
CA LEU A 545 9.72 -15.40 11.92
C LEU A 545 10.45 -14.21 11.33
N PHE A 546 9.74 -13.39 10.57
CA PHE A 546 10.17 -12.06 10.14
C PHE A 546 9.02 -11.05 10.27
N LYS A 547 9.34 -9.75 10.36
CA LYS A 547 8.37 -8.66 10.62
C LYS A 547 7.60 -8.84 11.94
N HIS A 548 8.18 -9.60 12.88
CA HIS A 548 7.80 -9.67 14.29
C HIS A 548 8.49 -8.54 15.07
N THR A 549 8.08 -8.38 16.33
CA THR A 549 8.79 -7.54 17.29
C THR A 549 9.45 -8.41 18.35
N ALA A 550 10.53 -7.92 18.96
CA ALA A 550 11.11 -8.50 20.16
C ALA A 550 11.37 -7.42 21.21
N ASN A 551 11.11 -7.74 22.47
CA ASN A 551 11.30 -6.83 23.59
C ASN A 551 11.94 -7.55 24.78
N MET A 552 12.83 -6.85 25.48
CA MET A 552 13.39 -7.36 26.73
C MET A 552 12.42 -7.11 27.89
N MET A 553 12.02 -8.17 28.60
CA MET A 553 11.09 -8.09 29.71
C MET A 553 11.59 -8.89 30.92
N VAL A 554 11.25 -8.41 32.13
CA VAL A 554 11.35 -9.22 33.35
C VAL A 554 9.99 -9.81 33.64
N ILE A 555 9.91 -11.14 33.64
CA ILE A 555 8.69 -11.90 33.98
C ILE A 555 9.09 -12.92 35.06
N ASP A 556 8.49 -12.80 36.24
CA ASP A 556 8.81 -13.62 37.41
C ASP A 556 10.32 -13.70 37.70
N ASP A 557 10.94 -12.52 37.84
CA ASP A 557 12.38 -12.31 38.12
C ASP A 557 13.35 -12.87 37.06
N LYS A 558 12.85 -13.30 35.91
CA LYS A 558 13.68 -13.76 34.79
C LYS A 558 13.66 -12.78 33.64
N GLU A 559 14.84 -12.49 33.13
CA GLU A 559 15.02 -11.73 31.90
C GLU A 559 14.66 -12.60 30.69
N MET A 560 13.72 -12.12 29.88
CA MET A 560 13.17 -12.83 28.73
C MET A 560 13.11 -11.92 27.51
N MET A 561 13.58 -12.42 26.37
CA MET A 561 13.31 -11.81 25.07
C MET A 561 11.95 -12.29 24.58
N VAL A 562 10.94 -11.42 24.66
CA VAL A 562 9.56 -11.70 24.24
C VAL A 562 9.38 -11.34 22.78
N VAL A 563 8.97 -12.32 21.96
CA VAL A 563 8.72 -12.23 20.52
C VAL A 563 7.22 -12.37 20.25
N TYR A 564 6.65 -11.42 19.50
CA TYR A 564 5.25 -11.45 19.12
C TYR A 564 4.99 -11.06 17.66
N GLY A 565 3.96 -11.69 17.09
CA GLY A 565 3.56 -11.55 15.69
C GLY A 565 4.63 -12.01 14.71
N GLY A 566 4.65 -11.40 13.52
CA GLY A 566 5.49 -11.76 12.39
C GLY A 566 4.89 -12.88 11.53
N ARG A 567 5.60 -13.22 10.45
CA ARG A 567 5.20 -14.26 9.51
C ARG A 567 6.26 -15.35 9.38
N ASN A 568 5.82 -16.57 9.13
CA ASN A 568 6.70 -17.70 8.89
C ASN A 568 7.04 -17.88 7.40
N GLY A 569 7.87 -18.86 7.06
CA GLY A 569 8.26 -19.16 5.68
C GLY A 569 7.12 -19.68 4.77
N ALA A 570 5.98 -20.08 5.35
CA ALA A 570 4.75 -20.40 4.64
C ALA A 570 3.85 -19.17 4.41
N GLY A 571 4.22 -18.00 4.94
CA GLY A 571 3.43 -16.78 4.86
C GLY A 571 2.32 -16.70 5.93
N GLU A 572 2.27 -17.61 6.89
CA GLU A 572 1.26 -17.57 7.94
C GLU A 572 1.69 -16.58 9.03
N ALA A 573 0.75 -15.81 9.57
CA ALA A 573 1.01 -14.91 10.69
C ALA A 573 1.05 -15.70 12.02
N ASN A 574 2.02 -15.38 12.86
CA ASN A 574 2.19 -16.02 14.16
C ASN A 574 1.20 -15.46 15.20
N GLU A 575 0.35 -16.32 15.75
CA GLU A 575 -0.63 -15.96 16.79
C GLU A 575 -0.07 -16.13 18.23
N THR A 576 1.06 -16.83 18.38
CA THR A 576 1.62 -17.22 19.69
C THR A 576 2.65 -16.20 20.18
N ILE A 577 2.60 -15.86 21.46
CA ILE A 577 3.68 -15.12 22.12
C ILE A 577 4.75 -16.12 22.54
N TRP A 578 5.97 -15.90 22.08
CA TRP A 578 7.12 -16.71 22.46
C TRP A 578 8.06 -15.90 23.33
N ALA A 579 8.68 -16.53 24.32
CA ALA A 579 9.73 -15.87 25.10
C ALA A 579 10.96 -16.77 25.16
N PHE A 580 12.13 -16.20 24.87
CA PHE A 580 13.40 -16.85 25.11
C PHE A 580 13.91 -16.43 26.48
N VAL A 581 13.93 -17.37 27.42
CA VAL A 581 14.37 -17.18 28.81
C VAL A 581 15.89 -17.13 28.84
N ILE A 582 16.46 -15.94 29.04
CA ILE A 582 17.88 -15.67 28.88
C ILE A 582 18.74 -16.51 29.85
N PRO A 583 18.42 -16.58 31.17
CA PRO A 583 19.22 -17.38 32.10
C PRO A 583 19.17 -18.89 31.80
N ASP A 584 18.04 -19.38 31.30
CA ASP A 584 17.79 -20.80 31.10
C ASP A 584 18.18 -21.28 29.69
N ASN A 585 18.40 -20.34 28.75
CA ASN A 585 18.63 -20.60 27.33
C ASN A 585 17.52 -21.44 26.67
N GLN A 586 16.26 -21.16 26.99
CA GLN A 586 15.12 -21.95 26.53
C GLN A 586 13.95 -21.09 26.06
N TRP A 587 13.24 -21.58 25.04
CA TRP A 587 11.98 -21.01 24.58
C TRP A 587 10.80 -21.51 25.41
N VAL A 588 9.88 -20.61 25.72
CA VAL A 588 8.58 -20.94 26.32
C VAL A 588 7.46 -20.24 25.55
N PRO A 589 6.34 -20.94 25.27
CA PRO A 589 5.14 -20.33 24.70
C PRO A 589 4.26 -19.74 25.81
N PHE A 590 3.63 -18.60 25.52
CA PHE A 590 2.59 -18.01 26.36
C PHE A 590 1.22 -18.26 25.73
N MET A 591 0.31 -18.83 26.51
CA MET A 591 -1.04 -19.16 26.06
C MET A 591 -2.05 -18.09 26.49
N TRP A 592 -2.97 -17.71 25.60
CA TRP A 592 -4.06 -16.81 25.95
C TRP A 592 -4.94 -17.41 27.05
N ARG A 593 -5.24 -16.65 28.12
CA ARG A 593 -6.00 -17.18 29.27
C ARG A 593 -7.41 -17.64 28.91
N SER A 594 -8.09 -16.91 28.04
CA SER A 594 -9.42 -17.28 27.54
C SER A 594 -9.68 -16.69 26.16
N SER A 595 -10.77 -17.12 25.53
CA SER A 595 -11.23 -16.55 24.27
C SER A 595 -11.69 -15.10 24.38
N GLU A 596 -12.09 -14.61 25.57
CA GLU A 596 -12.42 -13.20 25.79
C GLU A 596 -11.20 -12.33 26.11
N ARG A 597 -10.08 -12.93 26.54
CA ARG A 597 -8.84 -12.24 26.94
C ARG A 597 -7.73 -12.35 25.88
N GLN A 598 -8.11 -12.55 24.62
CA GLN A 598 -7.20 -12.57 23.48
C GLN A 598 -7.41 -11.31 22.63
N PRO A 599 -6.41 -10.87 21.84
CA PRO A 599 -6.56 -9.68 21.00
C PRO A 599 -7.64 -9.89 19.94
N LYS A 600 -8.33 -8.81 19.59
CA LYS A 600 -9.35 -8.78 18.53
C LYS A 600 -8.80 -9.29 17.19
N TYR A 601 -7.58 -8.90 16.86
CA TYR A 601 -6.86 -9.34 15.66
C TYR A 601 -5.73 -10.27 16.07
N LYS A 602 -5.84 -11.55 15.72
CA LYS A 602 -4.80 -12.55 15.98
C LYS A 602 -3.91 -12.70 14.76
N GLY A 603 -2.62 -12.91 15.00
CA GLY A 603 -1.65 -13.03 13.91
C GLY A 603 -1.47 -11.70 13.20
N ILE A 604 -0.53 -10.91 13.71
CA ILE A 604 -0.21 -9.59 13.16
C ILE A 604 1.26 -9.51 12.76
N PHE A 605 1.61 -8.65 11.83
CA PHE A 605 3.00 -8.44 11.41
C PHE A 605 3.25 -6.99 11.00
N SER A 606 4.51 -6.57 10.95
CA SER A 606 4.91 -5.17 10.69
C SER A 606 4.32 -4.15 11.69
N HIS A 607 3.88 -4.61 12.86
CA HIS A 607 3.51 -3.77 13.99
C HIS A 607 4.78 -3.29 14.71
N SER A 608 4.64 -2.32 15.60
CA SER A 608 5.66 -2.00 16.60
C SER A 608 5.18 -2.42 17.98
N SER A 609 6.12 -2.60 18.90
CA SER A 609 5.78 -2.86 20.30
C SER A 609 6.83 -2.30 21.24
N VAL A 610 6.40 -1.97 22.44
CA VAL A 610 7.23 -1.38 23.50
C VAL A 610 6.84 -1.97 24.85
N VAL A 611 7.76 -1.92 25.80
CA VAL A 611 7.51 -2.32 27.19
C VAL A 611 7.26 -1.08 28.03
N VAL A 612 6.18 -1.10 28.80
CA VAL A 612 5.94 -0.14 29.87
C VAL A 612 5.72 -0.89 31.18
N LYS A 613 5.74 -0.15 32.29
CA LYS A 613 5.32 -0.68 33.58
C LYS A 613 3.87 -0.35 33.86
N ASP A 614 3.14 -1.31 34.43
CA ASP A 614 1.82 -1.07 34.97
C ASP A 614 1.87 -0.46 36.38
N GLU A 615 0.69 -0.25 36.99
CA GLU A 615 0.55 0.30 38.34
C GLU A 615 1.23 -0.56 39.41
N ASP A 616 1.35 -1.87 39.16
CA ASP A 616 2.02 -2.85 40.03
C ASP A 616 3.52 -2.99 39.72
N GLN A 617 4.08 -2.10 38.89
CA GLN A 617 5.48 -2.11 38.45
C GLN A 617 5.88 -3.37 37.65
N ARG A 618 4.90 -4.08 37.08
CA ARG A 618 5.12 -5.24 36.21
C ARG A 618 5.32 -4.78 34.77
N ASN A 619 6.18 -5.49 34.04
CA ASN A 619 6.36 -5.26 32.62
C ASN A 619 5.12 -5.70 31.85
N VAL A 620 4.55 -4.79 31.07
CA VAL A 620 3.47 -5.06 30.11
C VAL A 620 3.93 -4.68 28.70
N LEU A 621 3.47 -5.44 27.72
CA LEU A 621 3.80 -5.20 26.31
C LEU A 621 2.68 -4.39 25.67
N LEU A 622 3.01 -3.26 25.04
CA LEU A 622 2.11 -2.52 24.18
C LEU A 622 2.38 -2.89 22.72
N VAL A 623 1.33 -3.27 22.01
CA VAL A 623 1.37 -3.67 20.59
C VAL A 623 0.59 -2.64 19.79
N ILE A 624 1.24 -2.00 18.81
CA ILE A 624 0.72 -0.82 18.12
C ILE A 624 0.68 -1.08 16.61
N GLY A 625 -0.52 -0.95 16.04
CA GLY A 625 -0.79 -1.04 14.59
C GLY A 625 -0.36 -2.37 13.96
N GLY A 626 0.14 -2.29 12.72
CA GLY A 626 0.56 -3.44 11.92
C GLY A 626 -0.48 -3.89 10.90
N ILE A 627 -0.26 -5.07 10.33
CA ILE A 627 -1.13 -5.71 9.35
C ILE A 627 -1.70 -7.00 9.95
N HIS A 628 -3.01 -7.19 9.85
CA HIS A 628 -3.66 -8.44 10.22
C HIS A 628 -3.36 -9.53 9.18
N GLY A 629 -2.96 -10.71 9.64
CA GLY A 629 -2.45 -11.79 8.79
C GLY A 629 -3.46 -12.41 7.83
N LYS A 630 -4.75 -12.33 8.14
CA LYS A 630 -5.81 -13.05 7.42
C LYS A 630 -6.42 -12.25 6.27
N ASP A 631 -6.71 -10.98 6.51
CA ASP A 631 -7.38 -10.08 5.58
C ASP A 631 -6.48 -8.92 5.14
N GLU A 632 -5.19 -8.94 5.53
CA GLU A 632 -4.21 -7.90 5.22
C GLU A 632 -4.64 -6.48 5.64
N LYS A 633 -5.62 -6.34 6.54
CA LYS A 633 -6.10 -5.05 7.03
C LYS A 633 -5.02 -4.33 7.83
N VAL A 634 -4.78 -3.06 7.49
CA VAL A 634 -3.90 -2.19 8.28
C VAL A 634 -4.60 -1.70 9.55
N LEU A 635 -3.93 -1.82 10.68
CA LEU A 635 -4.49 -1.58 12.01
C LEU A 635 -4.01 -0.24 12.60
N ASN A 636 -4.88 0.39 13.38
CA ASN A 636 -4.60 1.52 14.28
C ASN A 636 -4.80 1.14 15.76
N SER A 637 -4.94 -0.15 16.06
CA SER A 637 -5.18 -0.61 17.42
C SER A 637 -3.94 -0.43 18.31
N VAL A 638 -4.19 -0.14 19.58
CA VAL A 638 -3.18 -0.14 20.65
C VAL A 638 -3.61 -1.19 21.65
N THR A 639 -2.89 -2.30 21.71
CA THR A 639 -3.26 -3.45 22.55
C THR A 639 -2.24 -3.59 23.68
N ARG A 640 -2.74 -3.64 24.92
CA ARG A 640 -1.95 -3.99 26.10
C ARG A 640 -1.96 -5.50 26.27
N VAL A 641 -0.79 -6.10 26.43
CA VAL A 641 -0.62 -7.52 26.70
C VAL A 641 0.08 -7.69 28.04
N THR A 642 -0.63 -8.34 28.97
CA THR A 642 -0.13 -8.72 30.29
C THR A 642 0.26 -10.19 30.26
N MET A 643 1.41 -10.51 30.86
CA MET A 643 1.96 -11.86 30.88
C MET A 643 2.28 -12.29 32.31
N GLY A 644 2.19 -13.59 32.58
CA GLY A 644 2.62 -14.15 33.86
C GLY A 644 2.63 -15.67 33.86
N ARG A 645 2.83 -16.26 35.04
CA ARG A 645 2.88 -17.70 35.25
C ARG A 645 1.92 -18.14 36.34
N THR A 646 1.44 -19.37 36.24
CA THR A 646 0.65 -20.03 37.29
C THR A 646 1.19 -21.43 37.52
N LEU A 647 1.34 -21.84 38.78
CA LEU A 647 1.63 -23.21 39.17
C LEU A 647 0.34 -24.03 38.98
N ASN A 648 0.38 -25.06 38.14
CA ASN A 648 -0.74 -25.99 38.05
C ASN A 648 -0.82 -26.81 39.35
N ILE A 649 -2.04 -26.97 39.90
CA ILE A 649 -2.26 -27.61 41.21
C ILE A 649 -2.10 -29.14 41.10
N ASP A 650 -2.35 -29.70 39.91
CA ASP A 650 -2.44 -31.16 39.72
C ASP A 650 -1.20 -31.80 39.11
N GLU A 651 -0.26 -31.02 38.58
CA GLU A 651 1.01 -31.48 38.02
C GLU A 651 2.06 -30.37 38.24
N ASN A 652 3.30 -30.69 38.62
CA ASN A 652 4.42 -29.76 38.90
C ASN A 652 4.89 -28.90 37.67
N THR A 653 3.97 -28.50 36.82
CA THR A 653 4.18 -27.86 35.52
C THR A 653 3.78 -26.39 35.62
N VAL A 654 4.68 -25.50 35.21
CA VAL A 654 4.40 -24.06 35.20
C VAL A 654 3.74 -23.66 33.88
N LEU A 655 2.53 -23.10 33.96
CA LEU A 655 1.81 -22.58 32.80
C LEU A 655 2.15 -21.10 32.62
N HIS A 656 2.59 -20.72 31.42
CA HIS A 656 2.81 -19.33 31.02
C HIS A 656 1.55 -18.83 30.30
N TRP A 657 1.02 -17.70 30.74
CA TRP A 657 -0.23 -17.17 30.23
C TRP A 657 -0.13 -15.70 29.81
N ALA A 658 -0.96 -15.30 28.85
CA ALA A 658 -1.11 -13.93 28.38
C ALA A 658 -2.57 -13.49 28.37
N GLU A 659 -2.81 -12.20 28.56
CA GLU A 659 -4.12 -11.53 28.43
C GLU A 659 -3.95 -10.24 27.65
N ALA A 660 -4.89 -9.93 26.76
CA ALA A 660 -4.87 -8.73 25.94
C ALA A 660 -6.09 -7.85 26.18
N ASP A 661 -5.87 -6.53 26.28
CA ASP A 661 -6.92 -5.50 26.37
C ASP A 661 -6.63 -4.38 25.36
N GLU A 662 -7.62 -4.01 24.55
CA GLU A 662 -7.50 -2.89 23.60
C GLU A 662 -7.67 -1.55 24.33
N ILE A 663 -6.72 -0.63 24.12
CA ILE A 663 -6.74 0.72 24.67
C ILE A 663 -7.46 1.64 23.68
N SER A 664 -8.66 2.07 24.03
CA SER A 664 -9.35 3.12 23.29
C SER A 664 -8.68 4.47 23.55
N LEU A 665 -8.30 5.15 22.47
CA LEU A 665 -7.71 6.50 22.52
C LEU A 665 -8.67 7.55 21.96
N GLN A 666 -8.48 8.79 22.36
CA GLN A 666 -9.18 9.97 21.83
C GLN A 666 -8.18 11.02 21.36
N GLU A 667 -8.46 11.69 20.24
CA GLU A 667 -7.66 12.83 19.80
C GLU A 667 -7.84 14.04 20.74
N ILE A 668 -6.77 14.77 21.00
CA ILE A 668 -6.84 16.04 21.73
C ILE A 668 -7.38 17.14 20.79
N ASN A 669 -8.65 17.54 20.99
CA ASN A 669 -9.28 18.63 20.23
C ASN A 669 -9.56 19.84 21.13
N ASP A 670 -9.00 21.01 20.77
CA ASP A 670 -9.11 22.28 21.51
C ASP A 670 -10.55 22.82 21.63
N ASN A 671 -11.49 22.35 20.81
CA ASN A 671 -12.88 22.84 20.79
C ASN A 671 -13.85 22.13 21.75
N SER A 672 -13.36 21.26 22.64
CA SER A 672 -14.21 20.53 23.60
C SER A 672 -14.46 21.26 24.93
N SER A 673 -14.44 22.60 24.93
CA SER A 673 -14.94 23.40 26.04
C SER A 673 -16.38 23.87 25.81
N ALA A 674 -17.37 23.00 26.07
CA ALA A 674 -18.66 23.36 26.67
C ALA A 674 -19.58 22.14 26.72
N GLY A 675 -20.03 21.77 27.92
CA GLY A 675 -21.01 20.71 28.12
C GLY A 675 -22.28 20.92 27.30
N ARG A 676 -22.64 19.92 26.51
CA ARG A 676 -24.03 19.59 26.20
C ARG A 676 -24.19 18.08 26.35
N SER A 677 -24.89 17.67 27.40
CA SER A 677 -25.48 16.34 27.47
C SER A 677 -26.56 16.27 26.38
N SER A 678 -26.30 15.58 25.27
CA SER A 678 -27.35 15.16 24.36
C SER A 678 -27.85 13.79 24.81
N ASN A 679 -28.96 13.79 25.53
CA ASN A 679 -29.83 12.62 25.65
C ASN A 679 -30.46 12.37 24.26
N SER A 680 -29.87 11.45 23.49
CA SER A 680 -30.55 10.75 22.41
C SER A 680 -29.85 9.41 22.22
N GLY A 681 -30.57 8.33 22.48
CA GLY A 681 -30.11 6.97 22.23
C GLY A 681 -29.78 6.74 20.76
N ASP A 682 -28.86 5.80 20.53
CA ASP A 682 -28.46 5.25 19.24
C ASP A 682 -27.82 6.20 18.22
N HIS A 683 -26.65 6.76 18.56
CA HIS A 683 -25.65 7.12 17.56
C HIS A 683 -24.24 6.73 18.05
N ALA A 684 -23.56 5.89 17.26
CA ALA A 684 -22.27 5.30 17.56
C ALA A 684 -21.22 6.36 17.93
N HIS A 685 -20.51 6.12 19.03
CA HIS A 685 -19.32 6.88 19.41
C HIS A 685 -18.28 6.80 18.29
N VAL A 686 -18.08 7.90 17.56
CA VAL A 686 -16.96 8.03 16.61
C VAL A 686 -15.69 8.10 17.44
N HIS A 687 -15.06 6.95 17.66
CA HIS A 687 -13.73 6.85 18.22
C HIS A 687 -12.75 7.40 17.19
N SER A 688 -12.24 8.63 17.36
CA SER A 688 -11.12 9.08 16.55
C SER A 688 -9.90 8.26 16.96
N LEU A 689 -9.42 7.43 16.04
CA LEU A 689 -8.16 6.70 16.18
C LEU A 689 -7.19 7.32 15.17
N PHE A 690 -5.91 7.44 15.55
CA PHE A 690 -4.89 7.91 14.60
C PHE A 690 -4.86 7.00 13.36
N LYS A 691 -4.34 7.53 12.24
CA LYS A 691 -4.27 6.80 10.97
C LYS A 691 -3.64 5.41 11.13
N PRO A 692 -4.29 4.34 10.63
CA PRO A 692 -3.77 2.97 10.70
C PRO A 692 -2.44 2.90 9.98
N ARG A 693 -1.48 2.15 10.55
CA ARG A 693 -0.11 2.15 10.05
C ARG A 693 0.66 0.88 10.37
N PHE A 694 1.64 0.59 9.52
CA PHE A 694 2.59 -0.52 9.67
C PHE A 694 3.99 -0.11 9.21
N GLY A 695 5.01 -0.88 9.57
CA GLY A 695 6.41 -0.55 9.24
C GLY A 695 6.94 0.71 9.94
N HIS A 696 6.22 1.17 10.98
CA HIS A 696 6.59 2.23 11.89
C HIS A 696 7.38 1.66 13.08
N THR A 697 7.99 2.54 13.88
CA THR A 697 8.59 2.17 15.16
C THR A 697 7.85 2.86 16.30
N SER A 698 8.01 2.35 17.52
CA SER A 698 7.47 3.01 18.72
C SER A 698 8.53 3.06 19.81
N VAL A 699 8.50 4.11 20.61
CA VAL A 699 9.40 4.31 21.76
C VAL A 699 8.58 4.70 22.98
N ALA A 700 8.74 3.95 24.08
CA ALA A 700 8.23 4.35 25.38
C ALA A 700 9.21 5.33 26.03
N VAL A 701 8.86 6.61 26.08
CA VAL A 701 9.66 7.66 26.73
C VAL A 701 9.63 7.49 28.25
N ASP A 702 8.48 7.11 28.78
CA ASP A 702 8.26 6.72 30.17
C ASP A 702 7.00 5.83 30.26
N GLU A 703 6.51 5.59 31.48
CA GLU A 703 5.34 4.75 31.75
C GLU A 703 4.01 5.29 31.17
N ASP A 704 3.95 6.57 30.80
CA ASP A 704 2.74 7.21 30.26
C ASP A 704 2.89 7.63 28.80
N ARG A 705 4.09 8.05 28.38
CA ARG A 705 4.35 8.70 27.10
C ARG A 705 4.95 7.75 26.08
N ILE A 706 4.21 7.48 24.99
CA ILE A 706 4.68 6.68 23.85
C ILE A 706 4.75 7.54 22.60
N LEU A 707 5.84 7.45 21.86
CA LEU A 707 5.95 8.03 20.52
C LEU A 707 5.87 6.94 19.46
N VAL A 708 4.98 7.09 18.49
CA VAL A 708 4.85 6.26 17.29
C VAL A 708 5.40 7.05 16.12
N ILE A 709 6.38 6.50 15.40
CA ILE A 709 7.19 7.24 14.43
C ILE A 709 7.20 6.49 13.10
N GLY A 710 6.90 7.20 11.99
CA GLY A 710 6.98 6.67 10.64
C GLY A 710 5.85 5.74 10.22
N GLY A 711 6.16 4.92 9.22
CA GLY A 711 5.32 3.86 8.68
C GLY A 711 4.62 4.19 7.36
N VAL A 712 3.81 3.24 6.91
CA VAL A 712 2.91 3.34 5.77
C VAL A 712 1.48 3.23 6.28
N SER A 713 0.56 3.97 5.67
CA SER A 713 -0.86 3.94 5.99
C SER A 713 -1.71 3.41 4.83
N SER A 714 -2.96 3.07 5.14
CA SER A 714 -4.02 2.73 4.20
C SER A 714 -5.29 3.48 4.63
N PRO A 715 -6.10 4.06 3.72
CA PRO A 715 -6.01 3.92 2.26
C PRO A 715 -4.99 4.85 1.57
N GLY A 716 -4.44 5.86 2.25
CA GLY A 716 -3.55 6.85 1.63
C GLY A 716 -2.16 6.96 2.27
N LEU A 717 -1.36 7.92 1.81
CA LEU A 717 -0.06 8.22 2.40
C LEU A 717 -0.21 8.83 3.81
N LEU A 718 0.82 8.60 4.65
CA LEU A 718 1.06 9.46 5.80
C LEU A 718 1.64 10.77 5.29
N LEU A 719 1.02 11.89 5.65
CA LEU A 719 1.63 13.20 5.48
C LEU A 719 2.83 13.31 6.43
N TRP A 720 3.81 14.17 6.13
CA TRP A 720 4.95 14.37 7.04
C TRP A 720 4.50 14.87 8.42
N GLN A 721 3.40 15.64 8.48
CA GLN A 721 2.81 16.11 9.74
C GLN A 721 2.19 14.99 10.57
N GLU A 722 1.97 13.82 9.96
CA GLU A 722 1.33 12.65 10.58
C GLU A 722 2.35 11.57 10.95
N THR A 723 3.63 11.84 10.70
CA THR A 723 4.73 10.90 10.87
C THR A 723 5.02 10.62 12.34
N VAL A 724 4.75 11.55 13.24
CA VAL A 724 4.94 11.35 14.69
C VAL A 724 3.62 11.49 15.42
N VAL A 725 3.25 10.45 16.16
CA VAL A 725 2.09 10.44 17.07
C VAL A 725 2.59 10.28 18.49
N GLU A 726 2.15 11.16 19.38
CA GLU A 726 2.34 11.00 20.81
C GLU A 726 1.08 10.42 21.45
N ILE A 727 1.23 9.35 22.21
CA ILE A 727 0.16 8.71 22.99
C ILE A 727 0.43 8.95 24.48
N ARG A 728 -0.63 9.29 25.22
CA ARG A 728 -0.66 9.40 26.69
C ARG A 728 -1.56 8.30 27.23
N LEU A 729 -0.98 7.27 27.85
CA LEU A 729 -1.69 6.06 28.27
C LEU A 729 -2.67 6.31 29.41
N LYS A 730 -2.31 7.14 30.39
CA LYS A 730 -3.15 7.49 31.56
C LYS A 730 -4.32 8.36 31.14
N ALA A 731 -4.07 9.34 30.28
CA ALA A 731 -5.13 10.20 29.73
C ALA A 731 -5.97 9.50 28.66
N ARG A 732 -5.47 8.41 28.07
CA ARG A 732 -6.05 7.72 26.91
C ARG A 732 -6.25 8.65 25.72
N THR A 733 -5.24 9.48 25.47
CA THR A 733 -5.27 10.45 24.37
C THR A 733 -4.11 10.27 23.41
N PHE A 734 -4.26 10.80 22.19
CA PHE A 734 -3.16 10.95 21.25
C PHE A 734 -3.18 12.33 20.59
N GLN A 735 -2.02 12.74 20.06
CA GLN A 735 -1.84 13.97 19.28
C GLN A 735 -0.74 13.78 18.22
N TYR A 736 -0.84 14.53 17.13
CA TYR A 736 0.19 14.57 16.09
C TYR A 736 1.23 15.63 16.40
N LEU A 737 2.50 15.25 16.26
CA LEU A 737 3.65 16.14 16.40
C LEU A 737 4.23 16.44 15.02
N ARG A 738 4.49 17.72 14.73
CA ARG A 738 5.02 18.21 13.45
C ARG A 738 6.47 18.69 13.55
N PRO A 739 7.46 17.80 13.34
CA PRO A 739 8.85 18.21 13.22
C PRO A 739 9.20 18.58 11.78
N SER A 740 9.49 19.86 11.53
CA SER A 740 9.95 20.33 10.21
C SER A 740 11.22 19.59 9.73
N SER A 741 12.06 19.14 10.65
CA SER A 741 13.28 18.37 10.34
C SER A 741 13.01 17.00 9.71
N PHE A 742 11.79 16.48 9.81
CA PHE A 742 11.40 15.18 9.24
C PHE A 742 10.70 15.28 7.89
N ARG A 743 10.53 16.50 7.38
CA ARG A 743 9.83 16.79 6.12
C ARG A 743 10.40 16.04 4.91
N GLU A 744 11.70 15.75 4.93
CA GLU A 744 12.39 15.04 3.85
C GLU A 744 12.55 13.53 4.09
N LEU A 745 12.05 13.01 5.21
CA LEU A 745 12.21 11.62 5.62
C LEU A 745 10.94 10.81 5.38
N VAL A 746 11.11 9.60 4.87
CA VAL A 746 10.01 8.67 4.60
C VAL A 746 9.69 7.81 5.83
N MET A 747 10.71 7.41 6.60
CA MET A 747 10.62 6.64 7.84
C MET A 747 9.82 5.34 7.69
N VAL A 748 10.04 4.61 6.60
CA VAL A 748 9.41 3.29 6.38
C VAL A 748 10.41 2.18 6.62
N ASN A 749 10.09 1.30 7.56
CA ASN A 749 10.97 0.22 8.03
C ASN A 749 12.34 0.74 8.50
N HIS A 750 12.37 1.94 9.05
CA HIS A 750 13.51 2.51 9.78
C HIS A 750 13.62 1.85 11.17
N ALA A 751 14.72 2.13 11.90
CA ALA A 751 14.89 1.68 13.27
C ALA A 751 15.02 2.88 14.21
N THR A 752 14.43 2.78 15.41
CA THR A 752 14.56 3.79 16.48
C THR A 752 14.94 3.15 17.79
N VAL A 753 15.61 3.91 18.65
CA VAL A 753 16.02 3.47 19.99
C VAL A 753 16.05 4.65 20.96
N LEU A 754 15.75 4.38 22.23
CA LEU A 754 15.85 5.35 23.32
C LEU A 754 17.24 5.31 23.96
N ASP A 755 17.95 6.43 23.90
CA ASP A 755 19.20 6.67 24.63
C ASP A 755 18.87 7.35 25.97
N ASN A 756 18.57 6.52 26.96
CA ASN A 756 18.25 6.96 28.32
C ASN A 756 19.38 7.78 28.95
N SER A 757 20.64 7.43 28.67
CA SER A 757 21.81 8.08 29.27
C SER A 757 21.94 9.54 28.86
N ARG A 758 21.53 9.88 27.64
CA ARG A 758 21.62 11.24 27.06
C ARG A 758 20.24 11.89 26.87
N ASN A 759 19.19 11.25 27.38
CA ASN A 759 17.80 11.69 27.32
C ASN A 759 17.36 12.07 25.89
N ARG A 760 17.48 11.14 24.95
CA ARG A 760 17.11 11.36 23.54
C ARG A 760 16.68 10.07 22.85
N ILE A 761 15.92 10.21 21.77
CA ILE A 761 15.58 9.13 20.84
C ILE A 761 16.47 9.25 19.63
N ILE A 762 16.96 8.15 19.07
CA ILE A 762 17.74 8.13 17.84
C ILE A 762 16.99 7.29 16.81
N GLY A 763 17.02 7.71 15.55
CA GLY A 763 16.49 6.91 14.45
C GLY A 763 17.39 6.97 13.22
N ILE A 764 17.44 5.85 12.50
CA ILE A 764 18.30 5.69 11.31
C ILE A 764 17.63 4.86 10.22
N GLY A 765 18.04 5.14 8.97
CA GLY A 765 17.64 4.41 7.78
C GLY A 765 16.13 4.47 7.50
N GLY A 766 15.67 3.55 6.66
CA GLY A 766 14.33 3.57 6.09
C GLY A 766 14.34 3.87 4.59
N GLY A 767 13.21 3.64 3.93
CA GLY A 767 13.01 3.97 2.51
C GLY A 767 12.31 2.88 1.71
N GLY A 768 12.53 2.87 0.39
CA GLY A 768 11.97 1.86 -0.50
C GLY A 768 12.47 1.92 -1.93
N THR A 769 11.98 0.98 -2.74
CA THR A 769 12.42 0.70 -4.11
C THR A 769 11.53 1.32 -5.18
N CYS A 770 10.39 1.90 -4.76
CA CYS A 770 9.47 2.71 -5.53
C CYS A 770 9.07 2.06 -6.85
N PHE A 771 8.47 0.87 -6.77
CA PHE A 771 7.94 0.12 -7.93
C PHE A 771 8.97 -0.21 -9.03
N GLY A 772 10.25 -0.23 -8.69
CA GLY A 772 11.33 -0.44 -9.67
C GLY A 772 11.68 0.81 -10.48
N PHE A 773 11.07 1.96 -10.22
CA PHE A 773 11.44 3.25 -10.81
C PHE A 773 12.82 3.73 -10.30
N GLY A 774 13.17 3.36 -9.06
CA GLY A 774 14.45 3.64 -8.43
C GLY A 774 14.31 3.63 -6.91
N ALA A 775 15.37 3.25 -6.19
CA ALA A 775 15.30 3.28 -4.73
C ALA A 775 15.55 4.67 -4.15
N TRP A 776 14.88 4.93 -3.02
CA TRP A 776 15.10 6.05 -2.12
C TRP A 776 15.44 5.54 -0.72
N TRP A 777 16.39 6.20 -0.07
CA TRP A 777 16.84 5.87 1.28
C TRP A 777 16.84 7.12 2.16
N ASP A 778 16.39 6.96 3.39
CA ASP A 778 16.55 7.96 4.44
C ASP A 778 18.00 7.92 4.94
N ALA A 779 18.89 8.49 4.13
CA ALA A 779 20.34 8.35 4.30
C ALA A 779 20.86 9.01 5.58
N VAL A 780 20.13 9.97 6.14
CA VAL A 780 20.55 10.78 7.30
C VAL A 780 19.92 10.23 8.58
N GLY A 781 20.76 9.90 9.56
CA GLY A 781 20.31 9.60 10.92
C GLY A 781 19.84 10.86 11.65
N TRP A 782 18.84 10.70 12.53
CA TRP A 782 18.25 11.78 13.31
C TRP A 782 18.22 11.44 14.80
N ALA A 783 18.05 12.44 15.65
CA ALA A 783 17.72 12.22 17.06
C ALA A 783 16.74 13.25 17.57
N LEU A 784 16.05 12.97 18.67
CA LEU A 784 15.07 13.85 19.32
C LEU A 784 15.43 13.96 20.79
N LYS A 785 15.71 15.17 21.30
CA LYS A 785 16.05 15.35 22.72
C LYS A 785 14.77 15.44 23.55
N LEU A 786 14.70 14.68 24.64
CA LEU A 786 13.51 14.55 25.48
C LEU A 786 13.45 15.57 26.61
#